data_AF-A0A6I5HYI4-F1
#
_entry.id   AF-A0A6I5HYI4-F1
#
_cell.length_a   1.000
_cell.length_b   1.000
_cell.length_c   1.000
_cell.angle_alpha   90.00
_cell.angle_beta   90.00
_cell.angle_gamma   90.00
#
_symmetry.space_group_name_H-M   'P 1'
#
loop_
_entity.id
_entity.type
_entity.pdbx_description
1 polymer ?
#
loop_
_entity_poly.entity_id
_entity_poly.type
_entity_poly.pdbx_seq_one_letter_code
_entity_poly.pdbx_strand_id
1 'polypeptide(L)'
;MNASPPPSPTRRRRRALGVLALAALFGGVLSAPGAAADDEPAPEQITNGDFSAGTAPWWWTANAPAAVVDGRLCADVEAGTANPWDAIVGQNDIPLVAGETYTLTYTASSTVPLSIHTNVQMATEPYTTDLSATDQIGVEAAPVTHVFTATADRDAAQVAFQVGGGAEAATFCLDDVSLRGGAEPPVYEPDTGSPVRVNQVGYLPKGPKTGTLVTDATDPLPWTLKSADGAAVASGTTVPGGEDPTSRQNVHTFDFGAVTDTGDGFTIEADGQVSEPFSIRADLYDSLRSDSLAYFYQNRSGIEIDADLVGEEYARPAGHLGVAPNKGDTDVPCQPGVCDYRLDVRGGWYDAGDHGKYVVNGGIAVAELMDTYERTLTADGAESAELGDGALRVPEHGNDVPDILDEARWELDFLLRMQVPAGNPLAGMVHHKVHDANWTGLPMRPELDPEQRELHPPTTAATLNLAATAAQCARLYAPFDADFAAQCRTAAETAWAAAKAHPAVYASPADGVGGGTYEDNDVSDEFYWAAAELFTTTGKDTYRQALLESPLHGDADAAFPADGGMWWGGTAGLGVLTLATVPNDLTTDQLADVRAVVTTAADRYKQQTEDQLYGVPYAPTGQNYTWGSNSQVLNNMIVLATAADLTGEAGYRDAVLRGADYLFGRNPLNQSYVTGYGERFSQNQHHRFWAHQSDPALPHPPAGSLAGGPNLTAPTSGDPEAATKLKGCAAAMCYLDDNGSYATNEVAINWNAPLAFVASYLDDAGDGAGPDRACRVTYSSHPWSTGSTTTVTVRNTGTEPVTPWSLTWLLPGDQRLSHTWSAELAQHGRTVTATGLSWNRTLAPGASVDFGFNSSLSGPAADPGTVKLNGRACTAG
;
A
#
# COMPACT_ATOMS: atom_id res chain seq x y z
N MET A 1 23.27 -17.05 -61.31
CA MET A 1 23.47 -18.13 -62.31
C MET A 1 24.34 -19.21 -61.67
N ASN A 2 23.96 -20.47 -61.88
CA ASN A 2 24.58 -21.71 -61.40
C ASN A 2 26.12 -21.72 -61.38
N ALA A 3 26.70 -22.30 -60.30
CA ALA A 3 27.69 -23.39 -60.38
C ALA A 3 27.94 -24.02 -58.99
N SER A 4 27.92 -25.35 -58.95
CA SER A 4 27.98 -26.25 -57.78
C SER A 4 29.42 -26.79 -57.49
N PRO A 5 29.61 -27.96 -56.81
CA PRO A 5 30.06 -28.27 -55.42
C PRO A 5 31.49 -28.94 -55.40
N PRO A 6 31.95 -29.91 -54.54
CA PRO A 6 31.54 -30.56 -53.24
C PRO A 6 32.76 -30.77 -52.25
N PRO A 7 32.91 -31.78 -51.33
CA PRO A 7 32.02 -32.72 -50.58
C PRO A 7 32.22 -32.81 -49.02
N SER A 8 31.35 -33.62 -48.40
CA SER A 8 31.12 -34.12 -47.01
C SER A 8 32.31 -34.69 -46.17
N PRO A 9 32.21 -34.95 -44.83
CA PRO A 9 31.54 -36.16 -44.29
C PRO A 9 30.84 -36.10 -42.88
N THR A 10 29.78 -36.91 -42.77
CA THR A 10 29.16 -37.67 -41.64
C THR A 10 29.72 -37.61 -40.19
N ARG A 11 28.83 -37.68 -39.17
CA ARG A 11 28.62 -38.90 -38.32
C ARG A 11 27.57 -38.76 -37.18
N ARG A 12 26.71 -39.79 -37.10
CA ARG A 12 25.87 -40.20 -35.95
C ARG A 12 26.71 -40.57 -34.71
N ARG A 13 26.20 -40.31 -33.50
CA ARG A 13 26.53 -41.01 -32.23
C ARG A 13 25.21 -41.16 -31.44
N ARG A 14 24.54 -42.32 -31.38
CA ARG A 14 24.77 -43.50 -30.52
C ARG A 14 25.09 -43.13 -29.06
N ARG A 15 24.05 -43.07 -28.21
CA ARG A 15 24.15 -43.25 -26.75
C ARG A 15 24.48 -44.73 -26.49
N ALA A 16 25.62 -44.99 -25.87
CA ALA A 16 26.04 -46.31 -25.43
C ALA A 16 25.61 -46.50 -23.97
N LEU A 17 24.83 -47.55 -23.70
CA LEU A 17 24.69 -48.12 -22.35
C LEU A 17 26.03 -48.73 -21.95
N GLY A 18 26.61 -48.22 -20.86
CA GLY A 18 27.72 -48.85 -20.16
C GLY A 18 27.19 -49.66 -18.98
N VAL A 19 27.06 -50.98 -19.17
CA VAL A 19 26.92 -51.94 -18.08
C VAL A 19 28.31 -52.17 -17.49
N LEU A 20 28.49 -51.85 -16.21
CA LEU A 20 29.67 -52.22 -15.43
C LEU A 20 29.22 -53.14 -14.29
N ALA A 21 29.39 -54.43 -14.52
CA ALA A 21 29.40 -55.44 -13.47
C ALA A 21 30.76 -55.38 -12.78
N LEU A 22 30.78 -55.17 -11.46
CA LEU A 22 31.95 -55.44 -10.63
C LEU A 22 31.60 -56.47 -9.56
N ALA A 23 32.40 -57.53 -9.57
CA ALA A 23 32.31 -58.69 -8.70
C ALA A 23 32.72 -58.36 -7.25
N ALA A 24 32.07 -59.06 -6.33
CA ALA A 24 32.35 -59.07 -4.91
C ALA A 24 33.78 -59.56 -4.59
N LEU A 25 34.43 -58.90 -3.63
CA LEU A 25 35.51 -59.47 -2.83
C LEU A 25 35.39 -58.96 -1.38
N PHE A 26 35.26 -59.92 -0.48
CA PHE A 26 35.10 -59.79 0.96
C PHE A 26 36.27 -59.07 1.63
N GLY A 27 35.96 -58.13 2.52
CA GLY A 27 36.89 -57.57 3.50
C GLY A 27 36.10 -57.01 4.67
N GLY A 28 35.90 -57.83 5.71
CA GLY A 28 35.14 -57.46 6.89
C GLY A 28 35.85 -56.39 7.72
N VAL A 29 35.14 -55.30 8.00
CA VAL A 29 35.42 -54.37 9.09
C VAL A 29 34.14 -54.25 9.90
N LEU A 30 34.22 -54.59 11.18
CA LEU A 30 33.11 -54.51 12.13
C LEU A 30 32.54 -53.09 12.16
N SER A 31 31.35 -52.91 11.61
CA SER A 31 30.49 -51.76 11.86
C SER A 31 29.59 -52.12 13.03
N ALA A 32 29.54 -51.25 14.04
CA ALA A 32 28.53 -51.30 15.10
C ALA A 32 27.12 -51.33 14.47
N PRO A 33 26.08 -51.88 15.14
CA PRO A 33 24.72 -51.73 14.65
C PRO A 33 24.44 -50.24 14.48
N GLY A 34 24.21 -49.82 13.24
CA GLY A 34 23.69 -48.50 12.95
C GLY A 34 22.42 -48.33 13.75
N ALA A 35 22.34 -47.24 14.51
CA ALA A 35 21.05 -46.70 14.89
C ALA A 35 20.23 -46.62 13.60
N ALA A 36 18.99 -47.15 13.64
CA ALA A 36 18.03 -46.87 12.60
C ALA A 36 18.05 -45.35 12.38
N ALA A 37 18.15 -44.92 11.12
CA ALA A 37 17.69 -43.59 10.80
C ALA A 37 16.27 -43.51 11.33
N ASP A 38 16.01 -42.59 12.26
CA ASP A 38 14.64 -42.20 12.55
C ASP A 38 14.09 -41.69 11.22
N ASP A 39 13.22 -42.49 10.57
CA ASP A 39 12.46 -42.03 9.42
C ASP A 39 11.67 -40.81 9.91
N GLU A 40 12.04 -39.62 9.43
CA GLU A 40 11.20 -38.43 9.60
C GLU A 40 9.78 -38.80 9.16
N PRO A 41 8.75 -38.50 9.98
CA PRO A 41 7.40 -38.92 9.65
C PRO A 41 6.99 -38.26 8.33
N ALA A 42 6.34 -39.03 7.45
CA ALA A 42 5.91 -38.53 6.14
C ALA A 42 5.15 -37.19 6.26
N PRO A 43 5.23 -36.32 5.24
CA PRO A 43 4.64 -34.98 5.27
C PRO A 43 3.18 -35.01 5.70
N GLU A 44 2.82 -34.11 6.62
CA GLU A 44 1.45 -33.91 7.08
C GLU A 44 0.70 -33.05 6.06
N GLN A 45 -0.46 -33.53 5.60
CA GLN A 45 -1.31 -32.84 4.64
C GLN A 45 -2.52 -32.16 5.30
N ILE A 46 -2.86 -32.52 6.54
CA ILE A 46 -3.95 -31.86 7.29
C ILE A 46 -3.39 -30.69 8.09
N THR A 47 -4.04 -29.54 7.97
CA THR A 47 -3.78 -28.37 8.82
C THR A 47 -4.81 -28.30 9.96
N ASN A 48 -4.40 -27.85 11.14
CA ASN A 48 -5.26 -27.72 12.32
C ASN A 48 -6.11 -28.99 12.62
N GLY A 49 -5.50 -30.17 12.52
CA GLY A 49 -6.16 -31.45 12.81
C GLY A 49 -6.35 -31.74 14.31
N ASP A 50 -5.65 -30.99 15.17
CA ASP A 50 -5.78 -31.01 16.63
C ASP A 50 -6.75 -29.96 17.18
N PHE A 51 -7.32 -29.13 16.28
CA PHE A 51 -8.29 -28.08 16.58
C PHE A 51 -7.81 -27.03 17.61
N SER A 52 -6.50 -26.92 17.83
CA SER A 52 -5.90 -25.96 18.76
C SER A 52 -6.01 -24.51 18.25
N ALA A 53 -6.17 -24.32 16.94
CA ALA A 53 -6.31 -23.02 16.28
C ALA A 53 -7.78 -22.67 15.94
N GLY A 54 -8.75 -23.28 16.61
CA GLY A 54 -10.18 -23.07 16.33
C GLY A 54 -10.69 -23.98 15.21
N THR A 55 -11.65 -23.52 14.41
CA THR A 55 -12.30 -24.36 13.38
C THR A 55 -11.71 -24.22 11.98
N ALA A 56 -11.06 -23.11 11.61
CA ALA A 56 -10.48 -22.96 10.28
C ALA A 56 -9.27 -23.91 10.08
N PRO A 57 -9.05 -24.50 8.88
CA PRO A 57 -9.78 -24.34 7.62
C PRO A 57 -10.86 -25.41 7.39
N TRP A 58 -11.46 -25.96 8.45
CA TRP A 58 -12.50 -26.97 8.34
C TRP A 58 -13.84 -26.35 7.92
N TRP A 59 -14.54 -27.03 7.02
CA TRP A 59 -15.86 -26.65 6.53
C TRP A 59 -16.90 -27.70 6.92
N TRP A 60 -18.16 -27.30 6.90
CA TRP A 60 -19.30 -28.19 7.14
C TRP A 60 -20.52 -27.77 6.31
N THR A 61 -21.44 -28.70 6.10
CA THR A 61 -22.74 -28.38 5.48
C THR A 61 -23.67 -27.69 6.49
N ALA A 62 -24.64 -26.90 5.99
CA ALA A 62 -25.52 -26.08 6.83
C ALA A 62 -26.30 -26.86 7.92
N ASN A 63 -26.51 -28.16 7.70
CA ASN A 63 -27.19 -29.11 8.56
C ASN A 63 -26.24 -29.95 9.44
N ALA A 64 -24.98 -29.51 9.54
CA ALA A 64 -23.98 -30.03 10.47
C ALA A 64 -23.11 -28.90 11.05
N PRO A 65 -23.69 -27.81 11.61
CA PRO A 65 -22.91 -26.73 12.19
C PRO A 65 -21.91 -27.27 13.22
N ALA A 66 -20.65 -26.84 13.11
CA ALA A 66 -19.57 -27.34 13.96
C ALA A 66 -18.88 -26.23 14.77
N ALA A 67 -18.38 -26.60 15.94
CA ALA A 67 -17.59 -25.74 16.81
C ALA A 67 -16.54 -26.57 17.58
N VAL A 68 -15.48 -25.91 18.06
CA VAL A 68 -14.52 -26.58 18.95
C VAL A 68 -15.09 -26.66 20.37
N VAL A 69 -15.28 -27.89 20.87
CA VAL A 69 -15.77 -28.19 22.21
C VAL A 69 -14.78 -29.12 22.90
N ASP A 70 -14.25 -28.69 24.04
CA ASP A 70 -13.22 -29.42 24.80
C ASP A 70 -12.00 -29.83 23.95
N GLY A 71 -11.58 -28.95 23.03
CA GLY A 71 -10.44 -29.17 22.13
C GLY A 71 -10.74 -30.04 20.90
N ARG A 72 -12.02 -30.37 20.63
CA ARG A 72 -12.42 -31.25 19.52
C ARG A 72 -13.43 -30.56 18.61
N LEU A 73 -13.39 -30.82 17.30
CA LEU A 73 -14.41 -30.31 16.39
C LEU A 73 -15.69 -31.15 16.54
N CYS A 74 -16.75 -30.56 17.09
CA CYS A 74 -18.03 -31.21 17.29
C CYS A 74 -19.09 -30.59 16.39
N ALA A 75 -19.69 -31.41 15.51
CA ALA A 75 -20.75 -31.04 14.58
C ALA A 75 -22.11 -31.57 15.05
N ASP A 76 -23.11 -30.70 15.08
CA ASP A 76 -24.49 -31.05 15.42
C ASP A 76 -25.26 -31.48 14.17
N VAL A 77 -25.45 -32.80 14.02
CA VAL A 77 -26.13 -33.42 12.87
C VAL A 77 -27.64 -33.48 13.13
N GLU A 78 -28.41 -32.92 12.21
CA GLU A 78 -29.87 -32.94 12.28
C GLU A 78 -30.47 -34.36 12.14
N ALA A 79 -31.58 -34.60 12.84
CA ALA A 79 -32.33 -35.86 12.74
C ALA A 79 -33.03 -36.00 11.38
N GLY A 80 -33.13 -37.23 10.88
CA GLY A 80 -33.95 -37.55 9.70
C GLY A 80 -33.31 -37.16 8.36
N THR A 81 -31.99 -37.01 8.32
CA THR A 81 -31.23 -36.89 7.07
C THR A 81 -31.38 -38.19 6.26
N ALA A 82 -31.57 -38.08 4.95
CA ALA A 82 -31.87 -39.20 4.08
C ALA A 82 -30.62 -39.92 3.57
N ASN A 83 -29.53 -39.16 3.34
CA ASN A 83 -28.28 -39.66 2.78
C ASN A 83 -27.07 -39.31 3.64
N PRO A 84 -25.99 -40.12 3.58
CA PRO A 84 -24.73 -39.82 4.28
C PRO A 84 -24.13 -38.44 3.96
N TRP A 85 -24.22 -38.00 2.71
CA TRP A 85 -23.71 -36.70 2.26
C TRP A 85 -24.65 -35.53 2.55
N ASP A 86 -25.82 -35.77 3.15
CA ASP A 86 -26.67 -34.65 3.55
C ASP A 86 -25.92 -33.80 4.59
N ALA A 87 -25.19 -34.42 5.53
CA ALA A 87 -24.38 -33.76 6.55
C ALA A 87 -22.89 -34.11 6.37
N ILE A 88 -22.02 -33.13 6.19
CA ILE A 88 -20.58 -33.37 5.96
C ILE A 88 -19.74 -32.40 6.80
N VAL A 89 -18.60 -32.90 7.29
CA VAL A 89 -17.50 -32.11 7.86
C VAL A 89 -16.22 -32.47 7.10
N GLY A 90 -15.39 -31.50 6.72
CA GLY A 90 -14.19 -31.79 5.95
C GLY A 90 -13.17 -30.66 5.88
N GLN A 91 -12.07 -30.93 5.18
CA GLN A 91 -11.02 -29.97 4.85
C GLN A 91 -10.66 -30.12 3.37
N ASN A 92 -10.54 -28.99 2.66
CA ASN A 92 -10.20 -28.92 1.23
C ASN A 92 -8.70 -28.70 1.02
N ASP A 93 -8.31 -28.52 -0.24
CA ASP A 93 -6.98 -28.09 -0.68
C ASP A 93 -5.84 -29.03 -0.24
N ILE A 94 -6.15 -30.33 -0.25
CA ILE A 94 -5.21 -31.39 0.10
C ILE A 94 -4.51 -31.88 -1.18
N PRO A 95 -3.18 -31.68 -1.32
CA PRO A 95 -2.47 -32.18 -2.48
C PRO A 95 -2.22 -33.69 -2.37
N LEU A 96 -2.44 -34.41 -3.46
CA LEU A 96 -2.13 -35.84 -3.59
C LEU A 96 -1.24 -36.08 -4.80
N VAL A 97 -0.20 -36.91 -4.64
CA VAL A 97 0.75 -37.26 -5.71
C VAL A 97 0.47 -38.68 -6.18
N ALA A 98 0.33 -38.86 -7.49
CA ALA A 98 0.02 -40.16 -8.10
C ALA A 98 1.05 -41.22 -7.70
N GLY A 99 0.57 -42.34 -7.17
CA GLY A 99 1.40 -43.47 -6.76
C GLY A 99 1.98 -43.37 -5.35
N GLU A 100 1.86 -42.22 -4.67
CA GLU A 100 2.27 -42.08 -3.27
C GLU A 100 1.24 -42.68 -2.31
N THR A 101 1.73 -43.18 -1.18
CA THR A 101 0.90 -43.80 -0.14
C THR A 101 0.66 -42.83 1.00
N TYR A 102 -0.59 -42.77 1.46
CA TYR A 102 -1.07 -41.89 2.50
C TYR A 102 -1.70 -42.69 3.64
N THR A 103 -1.50 -42.23 4.86
CA THR A 103 -2.12 -42.74 6.08
C THR A 103 -3.00 -41.65 6.67
N LEU A 104 -4.33 -41.85 6.60
CA LEU A 104 -5.32 -41.02 7.28
C LEU A 104 -5.57 -41.60 8.67
N THR A 105 -5.36 -40.83 9.73
CA THR A 105 -5.76 -41.13 11.10
C THR A 105 -6.67 -40.05 11.65
N TYR A 106 -7.62 -40.43 12.50
CA TYR A 106 -8.44 -39.47 13.25
C TYR A 106 -9.07 -40.17 14.45
N THR A 107 -9.39 -39.42 15.49
CA THR A 107 -10.17 -39.88 16.65
C THR A 107 -11.59 -39.36 16.54
N ALA A 108 -12.60 -40.24 16.65
CA ALA A 108 -14.00 -39.81 16.53
C ALA A 108 -14.92 -40.44 17.58
N SER A 109 -15.97 -39.71 17.96
CA SER A 109 -17.07 -40.15 18.82
C SER A 109 -18.39 -39.52 18.38
N SER A 110 -19.51 -40.11 18.78
CA SER A 110 -20.81 -39.48 18.59
C SER A 110 -21.78 -39.79 19.72
N THR A 111 -22.65 -38.84 20.07
CA THR A 111 -23.67 -39.01 21.13
C THR A 111 -24.61 -40.21 20.93
N VAL A 112 -24.78 -40.66 19.69
CA VAL A 112 -25.42 -41.92 19.33
C VAL A 112 -24.54 -42.67 18.32
N PRO A 113 -24.58 -44.01 18.25
CA PRO A 113 -23.78 -44.74 17.26
C PRO A 113 -24.12 -44.34 15.81
N LEU A 114 -23.11 -43.95 15.03
CA LEU A 114 -23.25 -43.55 13.63
C LEU A 114 -22.45 -44.45 12.69
N SER A 115 -22.94 -44.58 11.46
CA SER A 115 -22.20 -45.18 10.34
C SER A 115 -21.86 -44.06 9.36
N ILE A 116 -20.58 -43.67 9.30
CA ILE A 116 -20.12 -42.53 8.48
C ILE A 116 -19.41 -43.02 7.22
N HIS A 117 -19.36 -42.18 6.19
CA HIS A 117 -18.47 -42.39 5.04
C HIS A 117 -17.29 -41.43 5.08
N THR A 118 -16.09 -41.97 5.23
CA THR A 118 -14.83 -41.23 5.21
C THR A 118 -14.24 -41.30 3.82
N ASN A 119 -14.07 -40.14 3.18
CA ASN A 119 -13.55 -40.04 1.83
C ASN A 119 -12.30 -39.18 1.77
N VAL A 120 -11.36 -39.59 0.91
CA VAL A 120 -10.34 -38.70 0.34
C VAL A 120 -10.64 -38.64 -1.15
N GLN A 121 -11.01 -37.47 -1.66
CA GLN A 121 -11.60 -37.32 -2.99
C GLN A 121 -11.37 -35.92 -3.57
N MET A 122 -11.73 -35.68 -4.83
CA MET A 122 -11.75 -34.31 -5.38
C MET A 122 -12.74 -33.42 -4.62
N ALA A 123 -12.39 -32.14 -4.41
CA ALA A 123 -13.25 -31.16 -3.74
C ALA A 123 -14.53 -30.79 -4.52
N THR A 124 -14.54 -31.01 -5.84
CA THR A 124 -15.64 -30.67 -6.76
C THR A 124 -16.05 -31.86 -7.64
N GLU A 125 -17.20 -31.75 -8.32
CA GLU A 125 -17.69 -32.76 -9.26
C GLU A 125 -16.61 -33.08 -10.33
N PRO A 126 -16.29 -34.36 -10.59
CA PRO A 126 -17.06 -35.58 -10.29
C PRO A 126 -16.77 -36.26 -8.94
N TYR A 127 -16.08 -35.59 -8.00
CA TYR A 127 -15.75 -36.13 -6.67
C TYR A 127 -14.99 -37.47 -6.71
N THR A 128 -14.07 -37.62 -7.65
CA THR A 128 -13.30 -38.86 -7.82
C THR A 128 -12.54 -39.20 -6.54
N THR A 129 -12.79 -40.38 -5.98
CA THR A 129 -12.25 -40.85 -4.68
C THR A 129 -10.93 -41.62 -4.83
N ASP A 130 -9.95 -41.34 -3.98
CA ASP A 130 -8.79 -42.21 -3.72
C ASP A 130 -9.00 -43.09 -2.49
N LEU A 131 -9.75 -42.59 -1.50
CA LEU A 131 -10.23 -43.33 -0.36
C LEU A 131 -11.75 -43.15 -0.26
N SER A 132 -12.46 -44.25 -0.03
CA SER A 132 -13.86 -44.23 0.41
C SER A 132 -14.07 -45.43 1.33
N ALA A 133 -14.33 -45.16 2.61
CA ALA A 133 -14.49 -46.16 3.65
C ALA A 133 -15.74 -45.90 4.48
N THR A 134 -16.35 -46.96 5.00
CA THR A 134 -17.47 -46.86 5.95
C THR A 134 -16.97 -47.16 7.35
N ASP A 135 -17.10 -46.20 8.25
CA ASP A 135 -16.60 -46.28 9.63
C ASP A 135 -17.76 -46.30 10.63
N GLN A 136 -17.63 -47.11 11.68
CA GLN A 136 -18.62 -47.20 12.75
C GLN A 136 -18.14 -46.38 13.95
N ILE A 137 -18.86 -45.31 14.26
CA ILE A 137 -18.50 -44.37 15.31
C ILE A 137 -19.40 -44.57 16.52
N GLY A 138 -18.79 -44.87 17.67
CA GLY A 138 -19.50 -45.11 18.93
C GLY A 138 -19.55 -43.88 19.85
N VAL A 139 -20.13 -44.06 21.03
CA VAL A 139 -20.22 -43.03 22.08
C VAL A 139 -18.90 -42.76 22.79
N GLU A 140 -17.96 -43.69 22.73
CA GLU A 140 -16.60 -43.52 23.23
C GLU A 140 -15.68 -43.10 22.07
N ALA A 141 -14.80 -42.14 22.32
CA ALA A 141 -13.81 -41.70 21.35
C ALA A 141 -12.83 -42.83 21.03
N ALA A 142 -12.70 -43.15 19.74
CA ALA A 142 -11.80 -44.21 19.27
C ALA A 142 -11.02 -43.74 18.03
N PRO A 143 -9.73 -44.11 17.91
CA PRO A 143 -8.95 -43.82 16.72
C PRO A 143 -9.38 -44.71 15.55
N VAL A 144 -9.40 -44.13 14.36
CA VAL A 144 -9.62 -44.78 13.07
C VAL A 144 -8.38 -44.54 12.20
N THR A 145 -8.03 -45.52 11.37
CA THR A 145 -6.87 -45.44 10.49
C THR A 145 -7.17 -46.07 9.13
N HIS A 146 -6.87 -45.34 8.07
CA HIS A 146 -6.95 -45.79 6.69
C HIS A 146 -5.62 -45.58 5.98
N VAL A 147 -5.23 -46.54 5.15
CA VAL A 147 -4.06 -46.42 4.28
C VAL A 147 -4.54 -46.58 2.83
N PHE A 148 -4.17 -45.64 1.98
CA PHE A 148 -4.52 -45.67 0.56
C PHE A 148 -3.37 -45.16 -0.31
N THR A 149 -3.41 -45.45 -1.60
CA THR A 149 -2.45 -44.93 -2.59
C THR A 149 -3.20 -44.02 -3.54
N ALA A 150 -2.71 -42.79 -3.72
CA ALA A 150 -3.34 -41.85 -4.63
C ALA A 150 -3.22 -42.32 -6.08
N THR A 151 -4.33 -42.25 -6.82
CA THR A 151 -4.45 -42.80 -8.17
C THR A 151 -4.05 -41.82 -9.27
N ALA A 152 -4.00 -40.53 -8.95
CA ALA A 152 -3.62 -39.44 -9.84
C ALA A 152 -3.10 -38.26 -9.01
N ASP A 153 -2.34 -37.37 -9.67
CA ASP A 153 -1.95 -36.08 -9.10
C ASP A 153 -3.21 -35.23 -8.93
N ARG A 154 -3.35 -34.60 -7.76
CA ARG A 154 -4.46 -33.71 -7.42
C ARG A 154 -3.90 -32.56 -6.62
N ASP A 155 -4.13 -31.34 -7.09
CA ASP A 155 -3.67 -30.14 -6.38
C ASP A 155 -4.67 -29.72 -5.27
N ALA A 156 -5.93 -30.13 -5.37
CA ALA A 156 -7.01 -29.74 -4.45
C ALA A 156 -8.00 -30.90 -4.17
N ALA A 157 -7.53 -31.95 -3.49
CA ALA A 157 -8.41 -32.97 -2.92
C ALA A 157 -9.04 -32.48 -1.59
N GLN A 158 -9.91 -33.28 -1.01
CA GLN A 158 -10.54 -33.05 0.28
C GLN A 158 -10.54 -34.33 1.12
N VAL A 159 -10.50 -34.19 2.44
CA VAL A 159 -10.94 -35.21 3.39
C VAL A 159 -12.36 -34.84 3.81
N ALA A 160 -13.31 -35.74 3.59
CA ALA A 160 -14.72 -35.52 3.85
C ALA A 160 -15.31 -36.65 4.70
N PHE A 161 -15.85 -36.28 5.86
CA PHE A 161 -16.60 -37.14 6.77
C PHE A 161 -18.09 -36.90 6.53
N GLN A 162 -18.71 -37.81 5.78
CA GLN A 162 -20.15 -37.80 5.50
C GLN A 162 -20.88 -38.50 6.65
N VAL A 163 -21.54 -37.70 7.49
CA VAL A 163 -22.12 -38.10 8.78
C VAL A 163 -23.65 -38.10 8.80
N GLY A 164 -24.30 -37.86 7.66
CA GLY A 164 -25.76 -37.90 7.51
C GLY A 164 -26.35 -39.31 7.39
N GLY A 165 -27.64 -39.39 7.07
CA GLY A 165 -28.39 -40.64 6.90
C GLY A 165 -28.96 -41.23 8.20
N GLY A 166 -28.89 -40.46 9.30
CA GLY A 166 -29.33 -40.87 10.63
C GLY A 166 -30.78 -40.49 10.92
N ALA A 167 -31.52 -41.38 11.60
CA ALA A 167 -32.90 -41.12 12.02
C ALA A 167 -33.00 -40.25 13.29
N GLU A 168 -31.92 -40.16 14.06
CA GLU A 168 -31.83 -39.40 15.31
C GLU A 168 -30.81 -38.27 15.14
N ALA A 169 -31.00 -37.16 15.86
CA ALA A 169 -30.02 -36.08 15.91
C ALA A 169 -28.80 -36.56 16.71
N ALA A 170 -27.61 -36.13 16.30
CA ALA A 170 -26.37 -36.58 16.90
C ALA A 170 -25.33 -35.47 16.90
N THR A 171 -24.57 -35.31 17.98
CA THR A 171 -23.31 -34.57 17.94
C THR A 171 -22.19 -35.53 17.57
N PHE A 172 -21.51 -35.29 16.45
CA PHE A 172 -20.32 -36.01 15.99
C PHE A 172 -19.07 -35.19 16.31
N CYS A 173 -18.15 -35.74 17.10
CA CYS A 173 -16.91 -35.06 17.47
C CYS A 173 -15.69 -35.76 16.88
N LEU A 174 -14.77 -34.95 16.35
CA LEU A 174 -13.55 -35.32 15.66
C LEU A 174 -12.34 -34.67 16.36
N ASP A 175 -11.23 -35.40 16.44
CA ASP A 175 -9.95 -34.96 17.01
C ASP A 175 -8.77 -35.67 16.32
N ASP A 176 -7.55 -35.17 16.53
CA ASP A 176 -6.29 -35.78 16.06
C ASP A 176 -6.30 -36.17 14.57
N VAL A 177 -6.87 -35.34 13.70
CA VAL A 177 -6.95 -35.68 12.26
C VAL A 177 -5.60 -35.46 11.60
N SER A 178 -5.08 -36.47 10.94
CA SER A 178 -3.77 -36.45 10.28
C SER A 178 -3.83 -37.25 9.00
N LEU A 179 -3.28 -36.71 7.92
CA LEU A 179 -3.11 -37.38 6.65
C LEU A 179 -1.63 -37.29 6.27
N ARG A 180 -0.87 -38.36 6.56
CA ARG A 180 0.58 -38.37 6.30
C ARG A 180 0.94 -39.17 5.07
N GLY A 181 1.68 -38.56 4.16
CA GLY A 181 2.11 -39.18 2.90
C GLY A 181 2.48 -38.15 1.84
N GLY A 182 2.90 -38.63 0.66
CA GLY A 182 3.31 -37.77 -0.45
C GLY A 182 4.78 -37.34 -0.41
N ALA A 183 5.21 -36.66 -1.48
CA ALA A 183 6.49 -35.96 -1.50
C ALA A 183 6.39 -34.67 -0.69
N GLU A 184 7.49 -34.27 -0.01
CA GLU A 184 7.57 -32.93 0.57
C GLU A 184 7.35 -31.90 -0.55
N PRO A 185 6.45 -30.91 -0.36
CA PRO A 185 6.24 -29.88 -1.37
C PRO A 185 7.59 -29.25 -1.71
N PRO A 186 7.90 -29.02 -2.99
CA PRO A 186 9.11 -28.31 -3.35
C PRO A 186 9.09 -26.95 -2.64
N VAL A 187 10.22 -26.58 -2.02
CA VAL A 187 10.39 -25.23 -1.48
C VAL A 187 10.20 -24.26 -2.63
N TYR A 188 9.28 -23.32 -2.48
CA TYR A 188 9.08 -22.27 -3.46
C TYR A 188 10.36 -21.43 -3.55
N GLU A 189 10.93 -21.39 -4.74
CA GLU A 189 12.04 -20.51 -5.08
C GLU A 189 11.48 -19.40 -5.99
N PRO A 190 11.49 -18.13 -5.55
CA PRO A 190 10.99 -17.04 -6.37
C PRO A 190 11.84 -16.89 -7.63
N ASP A 191 11.20 -16.72 -8.78
CA ASP A 191 11.91 -16.30 -10.00
C ASP A 191 12.31 -14.83 -9.86
N THR A 192 13.59 -14.62 -9.56
CA THR A 192 14.14 -13.28 -9.44
C THR A 192 14.71 -12.73 -10.74
N GLY A 193 14.67 -13.46 -11.86
CA GLY A 193 15.23 -12.98 -13.13
C GLY A 193 16.73 -12.62 -13.04
N SER A 194 17.14 -11.51 -13.66
CA SER A 194 18.56 -11.12 -13.74
C SER A 194 19.17 -10.74 -12.39
N PRO A 195 20.31 -11.32 -11.97
CA PRO A 195 20.97 -10.99 -10.71
C PRO A 195 21.57 -9.57 -10.66
N VAL A 196 21.57 -8.84 -11.78
CA VAL A 196 22.00 -7.43 -11.83
C VAL A 196 20.77 -6.54 -11.59
N ARG A 197 20.54 -6.17 -10.32
CA ARG A 197 19.40 -5.40 -9.85
C ARG A 197 19.61 -3.91 -10.06
N VAL A 198 18.65 -3.27 -10.71
CA VAL A 198 18.63 -1.84 -11.04
C VAL A 198 17.22 -1.30 -10.82
N ASN A 199 17.07 0.02 -10.82
CA ASN A 199 15.77 0.64 -11.04
C ASN A 199 15.34 0.34 -12.47
N GLN A 200 14.32 -0.51 -12.64
CA GLN A 200 13.86 -0.99 -13.93
C GLN A 200 13.07 0.06 -14.71
N VAL A 201 12.59 1.11 -14.04
CA VAL A 201 12.03 2.29 -14.72
C VAL A 201 13.19 3.13 -15.25
N GLY A 202 14.12 3.52 -14.37
CA GLY A 202 15.30 4.27 -14.76
C GLY A 202 15.85 5.20 -13.70
N TYR A 203 16.70 6.13 -14.14
CA TYR A 203 17.36 7.10 -13.28
C TYR A 203 17.23 8.51 -13.85
N LEU A 204 17.13 9.50 -12.97
CA LEU A 204 17.23 10.89 -13.36
C LEU A 204 18.65 11.21 -13.87
N PRO A 205 18.84 12.18 -14.80
CA PRO A 205 20.17 12.47 -15.34
C PRO A 205 21.14 12.95 -14.26
N LYS A 206 20.63 13.66 -13.25
CA LYS A 206 21.37 14.08 -12.05
C LYS A 206 20.92 13.27 -10.84
N GLY A 207 21.83 13.06 -9.89
CA GLY A 207 21.56 12.29 -8.68
C GLY A 207 22.23 10.91 -8.71
N PRO A 208 22.06 10.14 -7.61
CA PRO A 208 22.66 8.82 -7.47
C PRO A 208 22.12 7.87 -8.54
N LYS A 209 22.99 7.01 -9.05
CA LYS A 209 22.64 5.88 -9.91
C LYS A 209 23.44 4.68 -9.46
N THR A 210 22.75 3.78 -8.78
CA THR A 210 23.38 2.65 -8.10
C THR A 210 22.60 1.38 -8.39
N GLY A 211 23.29 0.25 -8.40
CA GLY A 211 22.68 -1.06 -8.54
C GLY A 211 23.37 -2.09 -7.65
N THR A 212 22.77 -3.27 -7.61
CA THR A 212 23.20 -4.38 -6.75
C THR A 212 23.36 -5.64 -7.61
N LEU A 213 24.49 -6.33 -7.51
CA LEU A 213 24.76 -7.59 -8.19
C LEU A 213 24.68 -8.72 -7.15
N VAL A 214 23.78 -9.68 -7.35
CA VAL A 214 23.77 -10.95 -6.61
C VAL A 214 24.81 -11.88 -7.24
N THR A 215 25.80 -12.33 -6.46
CA THR A 215 26.91 -13.16 -6.97
C THR A 215 27.56 -13.94 -5.82
N ASP A 216 28.10 -15.12 -6.11
CA ASP A 216 28.91 -15.88 -5.14
C ASP A 216 30.35 -15.37 -5.05
N ALA A 217 30.77 -14.47 -5.94
CA ALA A 217 32.10 -13.89 -5.91
C ALA A 217 32.31 -13.07 -4.63
N THR A 218 33.50 -13.16 -4.06
CA THR A 218 33.91 -12.34 -2.90
C THR A 218 34.87 -11.21 -3.28
N ASP A 219 35.49 -11.32 -4.46
CA ASP A 219 36.41 -10.31 -5.00
C ASP A 219 35.67 -9.33 -5.91
N PRO A 220 36.07 -8.05 -5.96
CA PRO A 220 35.48 -7.05 -6.86
C PRO A 220 35.41 -7.53 -8.33
N LEU A 221 34.26 -7.34 -8.99
CA LEU A 221 34.01 -7.75 -10.38
C LEU A 221 33.91 -6.53 -11.30
N PRO A 222 34.30 -6.63 -12.59
CA PRO A 222 34.07 -5.55 -13.55
C PRO A 222 32.58 -5.46 -13.90
N TRP A 223 32.09 -4.23 -14.12
CA TRP A 223 30.79 -3.94 -14.69
C TRP A 223 30.92 -2.98 -15.88
N THR A 224 29.98 -3.04 -16.83
CA THR A 224 29.89 -2.14 -17.98
C THR A 224 28.45 -1.69 -18.20
N LEU A 225 28.22 -0.37 -18.22
CA LEU A 225 26.99 0.24 -18.69
C LEU A 225 27.01 0.28 -20.23
N LYS A 226 25.95 -0.20 -20.86
CA LYS A 226 25.76 -0.20 -22.30
C LYS A 226 24.51 0.57 -22.70
N SER A 227 24.57 1.28 -23.82
CA SER A 227 23.40 1.83 -24.50
C SER A 227 22.60 0.73 -25.22
N ALA A 228 21.40 1.07 -25.70
CA ALA A 228 20.50 0.13 -26.39
C ALA A 228 21.11 -0.54 -27.64
N ASP A 229 22.07 0.10 -28.31
CA ASP A 229 22.80 -0.47 -29.45
C ASP A 229 23.99 -1.38 -29.04
N GLY A 230 24.20 -1.56 -27.74
CA GLY A 230 25.26 -2.38 -27.15
C GLY A 230 26.61 -1.67 -27.02
N ALA A 231 26.71 -0.37 -27.33
CA ALA A 231 27.94 0.39 -27.13
C ALA A 231 28.22 0.62 -25.64
N ALA A 232 29.48 0.49 -25.23
CA ALA A 232 29.87 0.77 -23.85
C ALA A 232 29.86 2.27 -23.58
N VAL A 233 29.12 2.69 -22.56
CA VAL A 233 28.93 4.08 -22.13
C VAL A 233 29.83 4.39 -20.92
N ALA A 234 29.85 3.49 -19.96
CA ALA A 234 30.70 3.57 -18.77
C ALA A 234 31.10 2.17 -18.30
N SER A 235 32.14 2.09 -17.46
CA SER A 235 32.58 0.84 -16.86
C SER A 235 33.25 1.12 -15.53
N GLY A 236 33.25 0.13 -14.63
CA GLY A 236 33.93 0.22 -13.35
C GLY A 236 34.11 -1.14 -12.70
N THR A 237 34.30 -1.12 -11.39
CA THR A 237 34.40 -2.32 -10.56
C THR A 237 33.33 -2.26 -9.47
N THR A 238 32.70 -3.39 -9.19
CA THR A 238 31.73 -3.53 -8.10
C THR A 238 32.44 -3.45 -6.74
N VAL A 239 31.70 -3.15 -5.68
CA VAL A 239 32.17 -3.14 -4.29
C VAL A 239 31.55 -4.34 -3.55
N PRO A 240 32.34 -5.30 -3.04
CA PRO A 240 31.79 -6.41 -2.28
C PRO A 240 31.08 -5.98 -1.00
N GLY A 241 29.79 -6.35 -0.88
CA GLY A 241 28.96 -6.11 0.30
C GLY A 241 28.92 -7.28 1.27
N GLY A 242 29.17 -8.50 0.78
CA GLY A 242 29.04 -9.74 1.55
C GLY A 242 27.61 -10.26 1.53
N GLU A 243 27.26 -11.12 2.48
CA GLU A 243 25.90 -11.63 2.66
C GLU A 243 24.99 -10.53 3.20
N ASP A 244 23.99 -10.14 2.40
CA ASP A 244 22.91 -9.27 2.82
C ASP A 244 21.98 -10.04 3.77
N PRO A 245 21.78 -9.58 5.02
CA PRO A 245 21.02 -10.33 6.00
C PRO A 245 19.54 -10.47 5.60
N THR A 246 18.97 -9.47 4.92
CA THR A 246 17.53 -9.42 4.60
C THR A 246 17.11 -10.40 3.50
N SER A 247 18.04 -10.75 2.62
CA SER A 247 17.86 -11.71 1.53
C SER A 247 18.59 -13.03 1.74
N ARG A 248 19.61 -13.06 2.62
CA ARG A 248 20.58 -14.15 2.78
C ARG A 248 21.35 -14.45 1.49
N GLN A 249 21.52 -13.44 0.64
CA GLN A 249 22.27 -13.54 -0.62
C GLN A 249 23.58 -12.76 -0.52
N ASN A 250 24.66 -13.31 -1.08
CA ASN A 250 25.91 -12.55 -1.23
C ASN A 250 25.76 -11.55 -2.38
N VAL A 251 26.12 -10.29 -2.13
CA VAL A 251 25.93 -9.20 -3.08
C VAL A 251 27.13 -8.26 -3.17
N HIS A 252 27.27 -7.64 -4.34
CA HIS A 252 28.10 -6.47 -4.56
C HIS A 252 27.24 -5.26 -4.93
N THR A 253 27.73 -4.04 -4.70
CA THR A 253 27.11 -2.82 -5.21
C THR A 253 27.94 -2.21 -6.33
N PHE A 254 27.32 -1.37 -7.16
CA PHE A 254 28.02 -0.58 -8.17
C PHE A 254 27.38 0.79 -8.35
N ASP A 255 28.18 1.76 -8.76
CA ASP A 255 27.78 3.16 -8.94
C ASP A 255 28.15 3.64 -10.35
N PHE A 256 27.18 4.27 -11.02
CA PHE A 256 27.35 4.93 -12.30
C PHE A 256 26.71 6.33 -12.28
N GLY A 257 26.64 6.95 -11.10
CA GLY A 257 25.99 8.26 -10.88
C GLY A 257 26.59 9.39 -11.71
N ALA A 258 27.87 9.26 -12.10
CA ALA A 258 28.57 10.20 -12.96
C ALA A 258 28.05 10.25 -14.40
N VAL A 259 27.29 9.23 -14.85
CA VAL A 259 26.68 9.22 -16.18
C VAL A 259 25.48 10.17 -16.18
N THR A 260 25.46 11.08 -17.15
CA THR A 260 24.37 12.07 -17.34
C THR A 260 23.77 12.01 -18.74
N ASP A 261 24.32 11.14 -19.61
CA ASP A 261 23.79 10.89 -20.94
C ASP A 261 22.37 10.34 -20.82
N THR A 262 21.47 10.89 -21.62
CA THR A 262 20.06 10.52 -21.61
C THR A 262 19.73 9.54 -22.72
N GLY A 263 18.71 8.71 -22.50
CA GLY A 263 18.25 7.73 -23.47
C GLY A 263 17.49 6.58 -22.81
N ASP A 264 17.05 5.64 -23.64
CA ASP A 264 16.31 4.45 -23.23
C ASP A 264 17.11 3.18 -23.52
N GLY A 265 16.74 2.09 -22.85
CA GLY A 265 17.30 0.76 -23.10
C GLY A 265 18.76 0.62 -22.67
N PHE A 266 19.19 1.36 -21.65
CA PHE A 266 20.48 1.12 -21.00
C PHE A 266 20.46 -0.21 -20.27
N THR A 267 21.60 -0.89 -20.22
CA THR A 267 21.78 -2.13 -19.45
C THR A 267 23.11 -2.14 -18.74
N ILE A 268 23.19 -2.82 -17.60
CA ILE A 268 24.46 -3.11 -16.91
C ILE A 268 24.82 -4.58 -17.18
N GLU A 269 26.03 -4.81 -17.67
CA GLU A 269 26.64 -6.15 -17.73
C GLU A 269 27.65 -6.32 -16.61
N ALA A 270 27.48 -7.34 -15.78
CA ALA A 270 28.40 -7.72 -14.71
C ALA A 270 28.34 -9.24 -14.49
N ASP A 271 29.48 -9.87 -14.23
CA ASP A 271 29.57 -11.33 -14.03
C ASP A 271 28.98 -12.19 -15.18
N GLY A 272 29.03 -11.67 -16.41
CA GLY A 272 28.41 -12.30 -17.58
C GLY A 272 26.88 -12.29 -17.59
N GLN A 273 26.25 -11.56 -16.66
CA GLN A 273 24.82 -11.33 -16.55
C GLN A 273 24.48 -9.90 -16.97
N VAL A 274 23.23 -9.67 -17.39
CA VAL A 274 22.76 -8.39 -17.92
C VAL A 274 21.51 -7.97 -17.16
N SER A 275 21.47 -6.74 -16.64
CA SER A 275 20.27 -6.20 -15.96
C SER A 275 19.05 -6.16 -16.87
N GLU A 276 17.87 -5.98 -16.27
CA GLU A 276 16.74 -5.45 -17.04
C GLU A 276 17.12 -4.11 -17.68
N PRO A 277 16.59 -3.79 -18.87
CA PRO A 277 16.78 -2.48 -19.48
C PRO A 277 16.12 -1.38 -18.65
N PHE A 278 16.69 -0.17 -18.72
CA PHE A 278 16.16 1.00 -18.04
C PHE A 278 16.46 2.30 -18.80
N SER A 279 15.84 3.39 -18.39
CA SER A 279 16.04 4.72 -19.00
C SER A 279 16.89 5.64 -18.14
N ILE A 280 17.55 6.63 -18.76
CA ILE A 280 18.09 7.80 -18.08
C ILE A 280 17.42 9.03 -18.68
N ARG A 281 16.43 9.60 -17.99
CA ARG A 281 15.65 10.74 -18.50
C ARG A 281 15.16 11.64 -17.36
N ALA A 282 14.92 12.90 -17.68
CA ALA A 282 14.40 13.90 -16.76
C ALA A 282 12.90 13.72 -16.49
N ASP A 283 12.16 13.21 -17.48
CA ASP A 283 10.71 13.03 -17.50
C ASP A 283 10.28 11.60 -17.11
N LEU A 284 11.04 10.98 -16.20
CA LEU A 284 10.91 9.55 -15.92
C LEU A 284 9.61 9.23 -15.18
N TYR A 285 9.15 10.15 -14.33
CA TYR A 285 8.08 9.94 -13.37
C TYR A 285 6.82 10.77 -13.66
N ASP A 286 6.76 11.52 -14.78
CA ASP A 286 5.65 12.41 -15.15
C ASP A 286 4.28 11.72 -15.06
N SER A 287 4.19 10.49 -15.57
CA SER A 287 2.95 9.70 -15.58
C SER A 287 2.64 9.06 -14.23
N LEU A 288 3.65 8.74 -13.42
CA LEU A 288 3.50 7.97 -12.18
C LEU A 288 2.62 8.70 -11.18
N ARG A 289 2.73 10.03 -11.10
CA ARG A 289 1.84 10.84 -10.28
C ARG A 289 0.37 10.67 -10.70
N SER A 290 0.08 10.79 -11.99
CA SER A 290 -1.30 10.66 -12.50
C SER A 290 -1.85 9.23 -12.40
N ASP A 291 -0.98 8.23 -12.57
CA ASP A 291 -1.30 6.80 -12.47
C ASP A 291 -1.58 6.40 -11.02
N SER A 292 -0.70 6.78 -10.09
CA SER A 292 -0.93 6.54 -8.65
C SER A 292 -2.14 7.28 -8.09
N LEU A 293 -2.50 8.46 -8.63
CA LEU A 293 -3.72 9.18 -8.24
C LEU A 293 -5.00 8.59 -8.85
N ALA A 294 -4.93 8.02 -10.06
CA ALA A 294 -6.10 7.38 -10.68
C ALA A 294 -6.54 6.10 -9.95
N TYR A 295 -5.67 5.50 -9.14
CA TYR A 295 -6.02 4.43 -8.19
C TYR A 295 -7.23 4.80 -7.33
N PHE A 296 -7.28 6.04 -6.82
CA PHE A 296 -8.34 6.50 -5.92
C PHE A 296 -9.68 6.62 -6.64
N TYR A 297 -9.68 7.19 -7.86
CA TYR A 297 -10.88 7.26 -8.69
C TYR A 297 -11.46 5.87 -8.95
N GLN A 298 -10.62 4.88 -9.31
CA GLN A 298 -11.07 3.51 -9.56
C GLN A 298 -11.61 2.81 -8.31
N ASN A 299 -11.13 3.20 -7.12
CA ASN A 299 -11.60 2.72 -5.83
C ASN A 299 -12.78 3.51 -5.26
N ARG A 300 -13.30 4.53 -5.95
CA ARG A 300 -14.50 5.25 -5.47
C ARG A 300 -15.70 4.31 -5.35
N SER A 301 -16.30 4.28 -4.16
CA SER A 301 -17.60 3.69 -3.89
C SER A 301 -18.72 4.68 -4.25
N GLY A 302 -19.90 4.20 -4.60
CA GLY A 302 -21.08 5.05 -4.80
C GLY A 302 -21.10 5.86 -6.10
N ILE A 303 -20.21 5.59 -7.06
CA ILE A 303 -20.16 6.25 -8.38
C ILE A 303 -19.79 5.24 -9.47
N GLU A 304 -20.31 5.47 -10.67
CA GLU A 304 -19.87 4.77 -11.89
C GLU A 304 -18.42 5.13 -12.20
N ILE A 305 -17.63 4.13 -12.56
CA ILE A 305 -16.26 4.31 -13.03
C ILE A 305 -16.30 4.38 -14.56
N ASP A 306 -15.98 5.56 -15.08
CA ASP A 306 -16.17 5.94 -16.47
C ASP A 306 -15.06 5.38 -17.37
N ALA A 307 -15.46 4.68 -18.43
CA ALA A 307 -14.56 4.13 -19.44
C ALA A 307 -13.76 5.23 -20.17
N ASP A 308 -14.30 6.45 -20.30
CA ASP A 308 -13.59 7.55 -20.96
C ASP A 308 -12.41 8.07 -20.11
N LEU A 309 -12.43 7.85 -18.79
CA LEU A 309 -11.36 8.25 -17.87
C LEU A 309 -10.33 7.15 -17.66
N VAL A 310 -10.75 5.90 -17.47
CA VAL A 310 -9.84 4.81 -17.07
C VAL A 310 -9.75 3.66 -18.06
N GLY A 311 -10.55 3.67 -19.13
CA GLY A 311 -10.62 2.59 -20.12
C GLY A 311 -11.70 1.56 -19.81
N GLU A 312 -12.23 0.93 -20.86
CA GLU A 312 -13.35 -0.04 -20.83
C GLU A 312 -13.11 -1.24 -19.89
N GLU A 313 -11.86 -1.69 -19.75
CA GLU A 313 -11.54 -2.86 -18.92
C GLU A 313 -11.67 -2.57 -17.41
N TYR A 314 -11.48 -1.31 -17.01
CA TYR A 314 -11.58 -0.85 -15.61
C TYR A 314 -12.93 -0.21 -15.30
N ALA A 315 -13.73 0.09 -16.32
CA ALA A 315 -15.06 0.66 -16.16
C ALA A 315 -16.00 -0.30 -15.42
N ARG A 316 -16.80 0.26 -14.51
CA ARG A 316 -17.80 -0.52 -13.76
C ARG A 316 -18.97 0.36 -13.31
N PRO A 317 -20.18 -0.23 -13.17
CA PRO A 317 -21.28 0.42 -12.48
C PRO A 317 -20.91 0.87 -11.06
N ALA A 318 -21.74 1.76 -10.51
CA ALA A 318 -21.62 2.18 -9.13
C ALA A 318 -21.86 1.01 -8.17
N GLY A 319 -20.86 0.70 -7.35
CA GLY A 319 -21.00 -0.19 -6.22
C GLY A 319 -21.62 0.52 -5.02
N HIS A 320 -22.36 -0.23 -4.20
CA HIS A 320 -22.85 0.19 -2.89
C HIS A 320 -23.72 1.46 -2.91
N LEU A 321 -24.72 1.50 -3.80
CA LEU A 321 -25.78 2.53 -3.85
C LEU A 321 -27.18 2.04 -3.45
N GLY A 322 -27.28 0.90 -2.75
CA GLY A 322 -28.54 0.29 -2.35
C GLY A 322 -29.34 -0.28 -3.53
N VAL A 323 -28.69 -0.48 -4.68
CA VAL A 323 -29.26 -1.16 -5.84
C VAL A 323 -28.95 -2.65 -5.71
N ALA A 324 -29.97 -3.50 -5.75
CA ALA A 324 -29.79 -4.94 -5.62
C ALA A 324 -28.76 -5.47 -6.64
N PRO A 325 -27.80 -6.31 -6.21
CA PRO A 325 -27.76 -7.04 -4.94
C PRO A 325 -27.25 -6.27 -3.71
N ASN A 326 -26.64 -5.09 -3.87
CA ASN A 326 -26.07 -4.35 -2.75
C ASN A 326 -27.13 -3.98 -1.69
N LYS A 327 -26.74 -4.05 -0.41
CA LYS A 327 -27.58 -3.71 0.75
C LYS A 327 -27.11 -2.48 1.52
N GLY A 328 -26.29 -1.65 0.88
CA GLY A 328 -25.80 -0.35 1.36
C GLY A 328 -25.27 0.46 0.16
N ASP A 329 -24.82 1.69 0.32
CA ASP A 329 -24.50 2.39 1.57
C ASP A 329 -25.42 3.62 1.83
N THR A 330 -26.56 3.71 1.15
CA THR A 330 -27.46 4.88 1.27
C THR A 330 -28.36 4.89 2.51
N ASP A 331 -28.44 3.77 3.22
CA ASP A 331 -29.24 3.59 4.44
C ASP A 331 -28.71 2.36 5.21
N VAL A 332 -27.58 2.50 5.90
CA VAL A 332 -26.82 1.41 6.53
C VAL A 332 -27.19 1.26 8.01
N PRO A 333 -27.57 0.07 8.50
CA PRO A 333 -27.74 -0.18 9.93
C PRO A 333 -26.42 -0.17 10.68
N CYS A 334 -26.46 0.17 11.96
CA CYS A 334 -25.43 -0.28 12.89
C CYS A 334 -25.43 -1.80 13.04
N GLN A 335 -24.25 -2.37 13.28
CA GLN A 335 -24.09 -3.73 13.75
C GLN A 335 -25.01 -3.97 14.98
N PRO A 336 -25.61 -5.17 15.13
CA PRO A 336 -26.52 -5.45 16.23
C PRO A 336 -25.93 -5.08 17.61
N GLY A 337 -26.63 -4.21 18.33
CA GLY A 337 -26.23 -3.77 19.68
C GLY A 337 -25.36 -2.52 19.74
N VAL A 338 -24.92 -1.99 18.60
CA VAL A 338 -24.08 -0.77 18.54
C VAL A 338 -24.91 0.51 18.61
N CYS A 339 -25.94 0.62 17.77
CA CYS A 339 -26.88 1.75 17.77
C CYS A 339 -28.26 1.34 17.19
N ASP A 340 -29.27 2.20 17.31
CA ASP A 340 -30.64 1.98 16.80
C ASP A 340 -31.03 2.89 15.63
N TYR A 341 -30.06 3.61 15.05
CA TYR A 341 -30.23 4.44 13.85
C TYR A 341 -29.55 3.82 12.62
N ARG A 342 -29.76 4.48 11.48
CA ARG A 342 -29.16 4.14 10.19
C ARG A 342 -28.54 5.40 9.60
N LEU A 343 -27.46 5.27 8.83
CA LEU A 343 -26.81 6.41 8.18
C LEU A 343 -26.68 6.18 6.67
N ASP A 344 -26.78 7.27 5.92
CA ASP A 344 -26.30 7.33 4.55
C ASP A 344 -24.80 7.63 4.58
N VAL A 345 -24.01 6.62 4.22
CA VAL A 345 -22.53 6.68 4.21
C VAL A 345 -21.99 6.35 2.83
N ARG A 346 -22.74 6.68 1.77
CA ARG A 346 -22.30 6.52 0.37
C ARG A 346 -21.03 7.33 0.08
N GLY A 347 -20.36 7.02 -1.03
CA GLY A 347 -19.10 7.68 -1.41
C GLY A 347 -17.90 7.10 -0.67
N GLY A 348 -16.80 7.85 -0.68
CA GLY A 348 -15.51 7.41 -0.16
C GLY A 348 -14.84 6.37 -1.04
N TRP A 349 -13.67 5.92 -0.65
CA TRP A 349 -12.92 4.87 -1.32
C TRP A 349 -13.17 3.51 -0.67
N TYR A 350 -13.21 2.46 -1.50
CA TYR A 350 -12.86 1.14 -1.04
C TYR A 350 -11.40 1.14 -0.61
N ASP A 351 -11.14 0.55 0.54
CA ASP A 351 -9.89 0.72 1.25
C ASP A 351 -8.72 -0.02 0.63
N ALA A 352 -8.97 -1.26 0.24
CA ALA A 352 -7.95 -2.18 -0.19
C ALA A 352 -8.47 -3.11 -1.28
N GLY A 353 -8.10 -4.39 -1.24
CA GLY A 353 -8.69 -5.39 -2.11
C GLY A 353 -10.16 -5.69 -1.79
N ASP A 354 -10.69 -5.20 -0.67
CA ASP A 354 -12.06 -5.35 -0.19
C ASP A 354 -12.98 -4.17 -0.47
N HIS A 355 -14.25 -4.30 -0.12
CA HIS A 355 -15.24 -3.24 -0.30
C HIS A 355 -15.57 -2.50 1.00
N GLY A 356 -14.80 -2.72 2.07
CA GLY A 356 -14.89 -1.93 3.29
C GLY A 356 -14.37 -0.51 3.11
N LYS A 357 -14.82 0.38 4.00
CA LYS A 357 -14.39 1.79 4.05
C LYS A 357 -14.15 2.15 5.51
N TYR A 358 -12.94 2.61 5.84
CA TYR A 358 -12.45 2.70 7.22
C TYR A 358 -11.96 4.11 7.49
N VAL A 359 -12.47 4.74 8.55
CA VAL A 359 -12.17 6.15 8.85
C VAL A 359 -10.72 6.36 9.27
N VAL A 360 -10.13 5.38 9.96
CA VAL A 360 -8.73 5.48 10.41
C VAL A 360 -7.77 5.38 9.22
N ASN A 361 -7.91 4.35 8.38
CA ASN A 361 -7.04 4.19 7.21
C ASN A 361 -7.31 5.24 6.12
N GLY A 362 -8.58 5.58 5.89
CA GLY A 362 -8.98 6.70 5.02
C GLY A 362 -8.46 8.05 5.52
N GLY A 363 -8.33 8.20 6.84
CA GLY A 363 -7.80 9.41 7.47
C GLY A 363 -6.36 9.73 7.07
N ILE A 364 -5.43 8.79 7.23
CA ILE A 364 -4.04 8.97 6.78
C ILE A 364 -3.96 9.14 5.24
N ALA A 365 -4.72 8.35 4.48
CA ALA A 365 -4.67 8.40 3.02
C ALA A 365 -5.12 9.76 2.47
N VAL A 366 -6.23 10.31 2.96
CA VAL A 366 -6.72 11.63 2.50
C VAL A 366 -5.86 12.77 3.00
N ALA A 367 -5.23 12.63 4.17
CA ALA A 367 -4.26 13.59 4.69
C ALA A 367 -3.05 13.67 3.75
N GLU A 368 -2.49 12.54 3.33
CA GLU A 368 -1.32 12.51 2.45
C GLU A 368 -1.62 13.00 1.01
N LEU A 369 -2.83 12.76 0.49
CA LEU A 369 -3.26 13.39 -0.77
C LEU A 369 -3.37 14.92 -0.62
N MET A 370 -3.95 15.40 0.48
CA MET A 370 -4.00 16.82 0.78
C MET A 370 -2.60 17.41 1.02
N ASP A 371 -1.68 16.67 1.64
CA ASP A 371 -0.28 17.05 1.85
C ASP A 371 0.47 17.15 0.53
N THR A 372 0.17 16.27 -0.44
CA THR A 372 0.74 16.34 -1.79
C THR A 372 0.39 17.68 -2.44
N TYR A 373 -0.87 18.12 -2.34
CA TYR A 373 -1.28 19.45 -2.79
C TYR A 373 -0.69 20.58 -1.92
N GLU A 374 -0.72 20.44 -0.60
CA GLU A 374 -0.28 21.48 0.35
C GLU A 374 1.22 21.71 0.30
N ARG A 375 2.01 20.69 -0.03
CA ARG A 375 3.44 20.81 -0.37
C ARG A 375 3.63 21.78 -1.52
N THR A 376 2.76 21.77 -2.53
CA THR A 376 2.83 22.75 -3.62
C THR A 376 2.64 24.19 -3.12
N LEU A 377 1.98 24.42 -1.99
CA LEU A 377 1.82 25.77 -1.43
C LEU A 377 3.03 26.20 -0.58
N THR A 378 3.85 25.25 -0.13
CA THR A 378 4.84 25.47 0.94
C THR A 378 6.29 25.21 0.53
N ALA A 379 6.54 24.43 -0.53
CA ALA A 379 7.88 24.11 -1.02
C ALA A 379 8.20 24.85 -2.34
N ASP A 380 9.41 25.44 -2.40
CA ASP A 380 9.87 26.24 -3.54
C ASP A 380 10.03 25.44 -4.85
N GLY A 381 10.30 24.14 -4.74
CA GLY A 381 10.53 23.25 -5.89
C GLY A 381 9.34 22.41 -6.30
N ALA A 382 8.18 22.58 -5.65
CA ALA A 382 7.00 21.78 -5.92
C ALA A 382 6.13 22.44 -7.00
N GLU A 383 5.66 21.70 -7.98
CA GLU A 383 4.78 22.23 -9.05
C GLU A 383 3.30 21.90 -8.76
N SER A 384 2.37 22.83 -9.00
CA SER A 384 0.93 22.61 -8.75
C SER A 384 0.09 22.44 -10.02
N ALA A 385 0.68 22.64 -11.21
CA ALA A 385 -0.06 22.57 -12.47
C ALA A 385 -0.56 21.15 -12.75
N GLU A 386 0.28 20.14 -12.51
CA GLU A 386 0.01 18.73 -12.77
C GLU A 386 -0.90 18.06 -11.71
N LEU A 387 -1.35 18.84 -10.73
CA LEU A 387 -2.34 18.49 -9.71
C LEU A 387 -3.58 19.38 -9.79
N GLY A 388 -3.56 20.35 -10.70
CA GLY A 388 -4.59 21.38 -10.83
C GLY A 388 -5.84 20.89 -11.55
N ASP A 389 -6.78 21.82 -11.73
CA ASP A 389 -8.04 21.57 -12.43
C ASP A 389 -7.78 21.12 -13.89
N GLY A 390 -8.30 19.96 -14.26
CA GLY A 390 -8.14 19.37 -15.59
C GLY A 390 -6.87 18.54 -15.82
N ALA A 391 -6.08 18.27 -14.78
CA ALA A 391 -4.82 17.54 -14.87
C ALA A 391 -4.94 16.03 -14.59
N LEU A 392 -5.94 15.60 -13.81
CA LEU A 392 -6.12 14.21 -13.40
C LEU A 392 -7.36 13.57 -14.05
N ARG A 393 -7.41 12.24 -14.01
CA ARG A 393 -8.50 11.44 -14.60
C ARG A 393 -9.66 11.29 -13.62
N VAL A 394 -10.30 12.42 -13.30
CA VAL A 394 -11.44 12.49 -12.39
C VAL A 394 -12.65 13.15 -13.10
N PRO A 395 -13.89 12.78 -12.76
CA PRO A 395 -15.08 13.33 -13.39
C PRO A 395 -15.31 14.80 -13.04
N GLU A 396 -14.70 15.29 -11.97
CA GLU A 396 -14.78 16.69 -11.54
C GLU A 396 -13.95 17.65 -12.39
N HIS A 397 -13.13 17.15 -13.31
CA HIS A 397 -12.23 17.97 -14.13
C HIS A 397 -12.94 19.14 -14.85
N GLY A 398 -12.37 20.34 -14.76
CA GLY A 398 -12.91 21.58 -15.29
C GLY A 398 -13.91 22.32 -14.37
N ASN A 399 -13.85 22.11 -13.06
CA ASN A 399 -14.77 22.70 -12.07
C ASN A 399 -14.16 23.89 -11.28
N ASP A 400 -12.98 24.39 -11.66
CA ASP A 400 -12.20 25.41 -10.97
C ASP A 400 -11.64 25.00 -9.58
N VAL A 401 -11.61 23.70 -9.27
CA VAL A 401 -10.97 23.09 -8.09
C VAL A 401 -9.78 22.24 -8.55
N PRO A 402 -8.63 22.24 -7.85
CA PRO A 402 -7.55 21.31 -8.17
C PRO A 402 -8.05 19.85 -8.13
N ASP A 403 -7.86 19.09 -9.20
CA ASP A 403 -8.43 17.74 -9.32
C ASP A 403 -8.00 16.81 -8.16
N ILE A 404 -6.80 16.99 -7.59
CA ILE A 404 -6.37 16.22 -6.40
C ILE A 404 -7.23 16.53 -5.17
N LEU A 405 -7.70 17.77 -5.03
CA LEU A 405 -8.65 18.14 -4.01
C LEU A 405 -10.04 17.60 -4.34
N ASP A 406 -10.45 17.50 -5.60
CA ASP A 406 -11.72 16.80 -5.91
C ASP A 406 -11.67 15.32 -5.50
N GLU A 407 -10.56 14.65 -5.76
CA GLU A 407 -10.36 13.27 -5.31
C GLU A 407 -10.38 13.19 -3.77
N ALA A 408 -9.63 14.05 -3.07
CA ALA A 408 -9.64 14.09 -1.61
C ALA A 408 -11.02 14.43 -1.02
N ARG A 409 -11.82 15.27 -1.70
CA ARG A 409 -13.18 15.62 -1.29
C ARG A 409 -14.07 14.39 -1.26
N TRP A 410 -13.86 13.44 -2.18
CA TRP A 410 -14.65 12.22 -2.24
C TRP A 410 -14.59 11.40 -0.94
N GLU A 411 -13.40 11.30 -0.36
CA GLU A 411 -13.20 10.64 0.94
C GLU A 411 -13.63 11.52 2.11
N LEU A 412 -13.33 12.82 2.10
CA LEU A 412 -13.78 13.74 3.14
C LEU A 412 -15.32 13.74 3.30
N ASP A 413 -16.06 13.68 2.20
CA ASP A 413 -17.51 13.56 2.19
C ASP A 413 -17.98 12.28 2.91
N PHE A 414 -17.27 11.16 2.74
CA PHE A 414 -17.53 9.92 3.47
C PHE A 414 -17.18 10.05 4.95
N LEU A 415 -15.99 10.57 5.31
CA LEU A 415 -15.58 10.74 6.71
C LEU A 415 -16.57 11.64 7.47
N LEU A 416 -17.07 12.71 6.83
CA LEU A 416 -18.10 13.58 7.39
C LEU A 416 -19.43 12.86 7.61
N ARG A 417 -19.83 11.96 6.71
CA ARG A 417 -21.05 11.13 6.85
C ARG A 417 -20.96 10.11 7.99
N MET A 418 -19.75 9.71 8.37
CA MET A 418 -19.50 8.76 9.46
C MET A 418 -19.63 9.38 10.87
N GLN A 419 -19.76 10.71 10.98
CA GLN A 419 -19.92 11.38 12.27
C GLN A 419 -21.31 11.13 12.87
N VAL A 420 -21.34 10.65 14.11
CA VAL A 420 -22.57 10.36 14.85
C VAL A 420 -23.42 11.63 14.99
N PRO A 421 -24.67 11.65 14.48
CA PRO A 421 -25.48 12.86 14.47
C PRO A 421 -25.86 13.38 15.86
N ALA A 422 -26.06 14.69 15.95
CA ALA A 422 -26.55 15.34 17.17
C ALA A 422 -27.86 14.71 17.67
N GLY A 423 -27.97 14.51 18.99
CA GLY A 423 -29.13 13.90 19.63
C GLY A 423 -29.04 12.38 19.82
N ASN A 424 -28.06 11.71 19.20
CA ASN A 424 -27.76 10.30 19.44
C ASN A 424 -26.71 10.11 20.56
N PRO A 425 -26.64 8.93 21.19
CA PRO A 425 -25.51 8.57 22.05
C PRO A 425 -24.18 8.73 21.29
N LEU A 426 -23.15 9.26 21.95
CA LEU A 426 -21.84 9.53 21.35
C LEU A 426 -21.85 10.58 20.21
N ALA A 427 -22.83 11.49 20.15
CA ALA A 427 -22.87 12.58 19.18
C ALA A 427 -21.52 13.30 19.03
N GLY A 428 -21.07 13.45 17.78
CA GLY A 428 -19.78 14.02 17.42
C GLY A 428 -18.62 13.03 17.33
N MET A 429 -18.71 11.85 17.97
CA MET A 429 -17.81 10.72 17.68
C MET A 429 -18.04 10.21 16.26
N VAL A 430 -17.13 9.40 15.74
CA VAL A 430 -17.16 8.93 14.36
C VAL A 430 -17.13 7.41 14.33
N HIS A 431 -18.05 6.80 13.57
CA HIS A 431 -18.06 5.37 13.31
C HIS A 431 -16.72 4.93 12.74
N HIS A 432 -16.16 3.84 13.26
CA HIS A 432 -14.80 3.45 12.89
C HIS A 432 -14.69 3.01 11.42
N LYS A 433 -15.72 2.31 10.93
CA LYS A 433 -15.74 1.70 9.60
C LYS A 433 -17.16 1.29 9.18
N VAL A 434 -17.32 1.07 7.88
CA VAL A 434 -18.49 0.41 7.27
C VAL A 434 -18.00 -0.66 6.31
N HIS A 435 -18.46 -1.89 6.49
CA HIS A 435 -18.13 -2.99 5.60
C HIS A 435 -19.21 -4.07 5.62
N ASP A 436 -18.95 -5.17 4.94
CA ASP A 436 -19.82 -6.33 4.83
C ASP A 436 -19.91 -7.08 6.16
N ALA A 437 -21.04 -7.72 6.42
CA ALA A 437 -21.21 -8.58 7.60
C ALA A 437 -20.30 -9.83 7.55
N ASN A 438 -19.84 -10.25 6.36
CA ASN A 438 -18.93 -11.37 6.14
C ASN A 438 -17.96 -11.07 4.99
N TRP A 439 -16.80 -11.71 5.00
CA TRP A 439 -15.83 -11.57 3.93
C TRP A 439 -16.36 -12.19 2.63
N THR A 440 -16.36 -11.42 1.55
CA THR A 440 -16.57 -11.92 0.19
C THR A 440 -15.27 -12.51 -0.39
N GLY A 441 -15.39 -13.55 -1.22
CA GLY A 441 -14.26 -14.18 -1.90
C GLY A 441 -13.83 -13.48 -3.19
N LEU A 442 -12.71 -13.92 -3.77
CA LEU A 442 -12.23 -13.47 -5.08
C LEU A 442 -12.79 -14.35 -6.22
N PRO A 443 -13.17 -13.79 -7.39
CA PRO A 443 -13.38 -12.36 -7.63
C PRO A 443 -14.75 -11.86 -7.13
N MET A 444 -14.87 -10.56 -6.87
CA MET A 444 -16.14 -9.90 -6.53
C MET A 444 -16.18 -8.48 -7.10
N ARG A 445 -17.11 -8.17 -8.00
CA ARG A 445 -17.29 -6.78 -8.48
C ARG A 445 -18.12 -5.98 -7.46
N PRO A 446 -17.81 -4.70 -7.19
CA PRO A 446 -18.52 -3.92 -6.17
C PRO A 446 -20.04 -3.85 -6.32
N GLU A 447 -20.53 -3.74 -7.57
CA GLU A 447 -21.96 -3.70 -7.89
C GLU A 447 -22.67 -5.05 -7.73
N LEU A 448 -21.91 -6.14 -7.57
CA LEU A 448 -22.43 -7.50 -7.41
C LEU A 448 -22.39 -7.99 -5.95
N ASP A 449 -21.82 -7.19 -5.05
CA ASP A 449 -21.70 -7.53 -3.64
C ASP A 449 -23.08 -7.72 -2.96
N PRO A 450 -23.42 -8.93 -2.47
CA PRO A 450 -24.72 -9.21 -1.88
C PRO A 450 -24.77 -9.04 -0.36
N GLU A 451 -23.64 -8.76 0.30
CA GLU A 451 -23.55 -8.78 1.75
C GLU A 451 -24.31 -7.60 2.41
N GLN A 452 -24.70 -7.81 3.67
CA GLN A 452 -25.27 -6.73 4.47
C GLN A 452 -24.15 -5.79 4.88
N ARG A 453 -24.34 -4.48 4.62
CA ARG A 453 -23.41 -3.44 5.09
C ARG A 453 -23.75 -3.05 6.51
N GLU A 454 -22.76 -2.88 7.37
CA GLU A 454 -22.94 -2.54 8.78
C GLU A 454 -22.04 -1.38 9.22
N LEU A 455 -22.58 -0.44 9.99
CA LEU A 455 -21.78 0.56 10.70
C LEU A 455 -21.22 -0.04 11.98
N HIS A 456 -19.90 0.02 12.13
CA HIS A 456 -19.19 -0.46 13.31
C HIS A 456 -19.12 0.61 14.39
N PRO A 457 -18.87 0.25 15.67
CA PRO A 457 -18.85 1.20 16.77
C PRO A 457 -17.98 2.45 16.52
N PRO A 458 -18.40 3.64 17.00
CA PRO A 458 -17.53 4.81 17.01
C PRO A 458 -16.29 4.60 17.88
N THR A 459 -15.14 5.11 17.43
CA THR A 459 -13.88 5.02 18.18
C THR A 459 -13.19 6.39 18.30
N THR A 460 -12.33 6.52 19.30
CA THR A 460 -11.56 7.74 19.55
C THR A 460 -10.59 8.01 18.39
N ALA A 461 -9.89 6.97 17.89
CA ALA A 461 -8.99 7.08 16.74
C ALA A 461 -9.72 7.62 15.50
N ALA A 462 -10.85 7.02 15.11
CA ALA A 462 -11.65 7.48 13.98
C ALA A 462 -12.16 8.92 14.16
N THR A 463 -12.53 9.27 15.39
CA THR A 463 -12.99 10.63 15.72
C THR A 463 -11.88 11.65 15.57
N LEU A 464 -10.65 11.32 15.98
CA LEU A 464 -9.50 12.21 15.87
C LEU A 464 -8.95 12.28 14.44
N ASN A 465 -9.02 11.19 13.66
CA ASN A 465 -8.75 11.17 12.22
C ASN A 465 -9.67 12.15 11.48
N LEU A 466 -10.98 12.14 11.75
CA LEU A 466 -11.90 13.16 11.21
C LEU A 466 -11.52 14.56 11.70
N ALA A 467 -11.18 14.72 12.98
CA ALA A 467 -10.82 16.04 13.52
C ALA A 467 -9.61 16.65 12.80
N ALA A 468 -8.60 15.83 12.51
CA ALA A 468 -7.38 16.23 11.83
C ALA A 468 -7.64 16.56 10.35
N THR A 469 -8.18 15.60 9.60
CA THR A 469 -8.44 15.73 8.15
C THR A 469 -9.47 16.81 7.83
N ALA A 470 -10.52 16.98 8.65
CA ALA A 470 -11.49 18.05 8.46
C ALA A 470 -10.91 19.44 8.81
N ALA A 471 -9.93 19.53 9.71
CA ALA A 471 -9.20 20.79 9.93
C ALA A 471 -8.32 21.13 8.71
N GLN A 472 -7.61 20.16 8.15
CA GLN A 472 -6.87 20.32 6.88
C GLN A 472 -7.78 20.72 5.71
N CYS A 473 -8.91 20.03 5.53
CA CYS A 473 -9.96 20.42 4.59
C CYS A 473 -10.35 21.89 4.76
N ALA A 474 -10.63 22.33 6.00
CA ALA A 474 -11.12 23.68 6.24
C ALA A 474 -10.16 24.78 5.74
N ARG A 475 -8.83 24.56 5.76
CA ARG A 475 -7.87 25.55 5.23
C ARG A 475 -7.66 25.40 3.72
N LEU A 476 -7.63 24.18 3.19
CA LEU A 476 -7.31 23.93 1.78
C LEU A 476 -8.47 24.27 0.84
N TYR A 477 -9.72 24.06 1.27
CA TYR A 477 -10.90 24.32 0.44
C TYR A 477 -11.42 25.75 0.56
N ALA A 478 -10.97 26.54 1.55
CA ALA A 478 -11.42 27.92 1.73
C ALA A 478 -11.31 28.85 0.49
N PRO A 479 -10.33 28.67 -0.44
CA PRO A 479 -10.26 29.43 -1.68
C PRO A 479 -11.26 28.97 -2.75
N PHE A 480 -11.78 27.75 -2.67
CA PHE A 480 -12.53 27.09 -3.74
C PHE A 480 -14.01 26.87 -3.37
N ASP A 481 -14.28 26.46 -2.14
CA ASP A 481 -15.61 26.19 -1.59
C ASP A 481 -15.67 26.60 -0.11
N ALA A 482 -16.04 27.85 0.14
CA ALA A 482 -16.05 28.43 1.48
C ALA A 482 -17.12 27.79 2.40
N ASP A 483 -18.22 27.29 1.85
CA ASP A 483 -19.28 26.64 2.62
C ASP A 483 -18.83 25.24 3.05
N PHE A 484 -18.21 24.47 2.15
CA PHE A 484 -17.61 23.18 2.48
C PHE A 484 -16.47 23.34 3.49
N ALA A 485 -15.60 24.34 3.32
CA ALA A 485 -14.55 24.64 4.30
C ALA A 485 -15.12 24.94 5.70
N ALA A 486 -16.24 25.68 5.79
CA ALA A 486 -16.91 25.95 7.05
C ALA A 486 -17.55 24.70 7.68
N GLN A 487 -18.10 23.81 6.85
CA GLN A 487 -18.61 22.51 7.28
C GLN A 487 -17.49 21.65 7.86
N CYS A 488 -16.38 21.50 7.12
CA CYS A 488 -15.17 20.80 7.56
C CYS A 488 -14.67 21.33 8.91
N ARG A 489 -14.56 22.66 9.06
CA ARG A 489 -14.16 23.26 10.34
C ARG A 489 -15.10 22.90 11.50
N THR A 490 -16.41 22.94 11.25
CA THR A 490 -17.42 22.64 12.28
C THR A 490 -17.34 21.17 12.69
N ALA A 491 -17.19 20.26 11.72
CA ALA A 491 -17.03 18.84 11.98
C ALA A 491 -15.74 18.57 12.79
N ALA A 492 -14.63 19.22 12.42
CA ALA A 492 -13.35 19.09 13.11
C ALA A 492 -13.42 19.49 14.59
N GLU A 493 -13.96 20.67 14.88
CA GLU A 493 -14.09 21.18 16.26
C GLU A 493 -15.10 20.33 17.08
N THR A 494 -16.13 19.78 16.43
CA THR A 494 -17.10 18.87 17.06
C THR A 494 -16.48 17.52 17.39
N ALA A 495 -15.73 16.93 16.46
CA ALA A 495 -15.05 15.66 16.63
C ALA A 495 -13.99 15.75 17.74
N TRP A 496 -13.18 16.81 17.75
CA TRP A 496 -12.23 17.08 18.84
C TRP A 496 -12.92 17.12 20.21
N ALA A 497 -14.04 17.86 20.33
CA ALA A 497 -14.76 17.96 21.59
C ALA A 497 -15.32 16.59 22.05
N ALA A 498 -15.82 15.79 21.11
CA ALA A 498 -16.33 14.44 21.39
C ALA A 498 -15.19 13.49 21.82
N ALA A 499 -14.06 13.49 21.12
CA ALA A 499 -12.89 12.69 21.48
C ALA A 499 -12.36 13.05 22.88
N LYS A 500 -12.33 14.34 23.26
CA LYS A 500 -11.98 14.75 24.63
C LYS A 500 -12.96 14.25 25.69
N ALA A 501 -14.24 14.09 25.35
CA ALA A 501 -15.25 13.53 26.24
C ALA A 501 -15.19 11.98 26.31
N HIS A 502 -14.66 11.34 25.27
CA HIS A 502 -14.56 9.90 25.11
C HIS A 502 -13.14 9.49 24.65
N PRO A 503 -12.10 9.68 25.49
CA PRO A 503 -10.71 9.59 25.05
C PRO A 503 -10.14 8.16 24.96
N ALA A 504 -10.94 7.13 25.28
CA ALA A 504 -10.48 5.75 25.39
C ALA A 504 -11.55 4.76 24.90
N VAL A 505 -12.11 5.01 23.72
CA VAL A 505 -13.04 4.11 23.02
C VAL A 505 -12.28 3.52 21.83
N TYR A 506 -11.78 2.30 22.01
CA TYR A 506 -10.89 1.65 21.05
C TYR A 506 -11.62 0.67 20.14
N ALA A 507 -11.10 0.50 18.92
CA ALA A 507 -11.54 -0.58 18.04
C ALA A 507 -11.15 -1.94 18.64
N SER A 508 -12.02 -2.93 18.46
CA SER A 508 -11.81 -4.26 19.02
C SER A 508 -11.03 -5.14 18.03
N PRO A 509 -9.95 -5.83 18.44
CA PRO A 509 -9.27 -6.82 17.59
C PRO A 509 -10.18 -8.03 17.24
N ALA A 510 -11.30 -8.20 17.94
CA ALA A 510 -12.26 -9.26 17.65
C ALA A 510 -13.29 -8.88 16.57
N ASP A 511 -13.32 -7.62 16.14
CA ASP A 511 -14.29 -7.09 15.16
C ASP A 511 -13.72 -7.15 13.73
N GLY A 512 -13.21 -8.32 13.33
CA GLY A 512 -12.50 -8.54 12.05
C GLY A 512 -13.26 -9.38 11.03
N VAL A 513 -14.54 -9.67 11.28
CA VAL A 513 -15.37 -10.46 10.35
C VAL A 513 -15.95 -9.53 9.29
N GLY A 514 -15.62 -9.78 8.01
CA GLY A 514 -16.12 -9.01 6.87
C GLY A 514 -15.39 -7.71 6.58
N GLY A 515 -14.36 -7.36 7.35
CA GLY A 515 -13.51 -6.22 7.11
C GLY A 515 -12.35 -6.13 8.10
N GLY A 516 -11.31 -5.39 7.73
CA GLY A 516 -10.12 -5.17 8.55
C GLY A 516 -10.45 -4.52 9.89
N THR A 517 -9.77 -4.93 10.97
CA THR A 517 -10.03 -4.42 12.33
C THR A 517 -9.57 -2.99 12.53
N TYR A 518 -8.41 -2.62 11.96
CA TYR A 518 -7.75 -1.33 12.17
C TYR A 518 -7.71 -0.95 13.66
N GLU A 519 -7.41 -1.93 14.51
CA GLU A 519 -7.39 -1.75 15.95
C GLU A 519 -6.18 -0.95 16.40
N ASP A 520 -6.43 0.00 17.27
CA ASP A 520 -5.42 0.75 17.99
C ASP A 520 -5.92 1.01 19.42
N ASN A 521 -5.01 0.86 20.39
CA ASN A 521 -5.25 1.05 21.80
C ASN A 521 -4.47 2.23 22.41
N ASP A 522 -3.70 2.95 21.61
CA ASP A 522 -2.98 4.16 22.00
C ASP A 522 -3.30 5.30 21.04
N VAL A 523 -4.27 6.14 21.42
CA VAL A 523 -4.72 7.27 20.60
C VAL A 523 -3.97 8.58 20.90
N SER A 524 -2.81 8.50 21.55
CA SER A 524 -2.08 9.69 21.99
C SER A 524 -1.48 10.47 20.81
N ASP A 525 -1.12 9.77 19.74
CA ASP A 525 -0.63 10.33 18.50
C ASP A 525 -1.74 10.94 17.65
N GLU A 526 -2.95 10.36 17.57
CA GLU A 526 -4.06 11.04 16.88
C GLU A 526 -4.50 12.29 17.64
N PHE A 527 -4.40 12.31 18.97
CA PHE A 527 -4.64 13.54 19.74
C PHE A 527 -3.61 14.62 19.39
N TYR A 528 -2.34 14.23 19.21
CA TYR A 528 -1.28 15.13 18.80
C TYR A 528 -1.52 15.65 17.37
N TRP A 529 -1.81 14.76 16.42
CA TRP A 529 -2.08 15.11 15.04
C TRP A 529 -3.29 16.02 14.89
N ALA A 530 -4.44 15.67 15.49
CA ALA A 530 -5.63 16.51 15.45
C ALA A 530 -5.39 17.90 16.08
N ALA A 531 -4.63 17.98 17.17
CA ALA A 531 -4.26 19.25 17.78
C ALA A 531 -3.36 20.09 16.85
N ALA A 532 -2.40 19.48 16.16
CA ALA A 532 -1.54 20.13 15.18
C ALA A 532 -2.36 20.72 14.02
N GLU A 533 -3.26 19.94 13.42
CA GLU A 533 -4.10 20.38 12.31
C GLU A 533 -5.08 21.50 12.72
N LEU A 534 -5.74 21.34 13.87
CA LEU A 534 -6.65 22.35 14.42
C LEU A 534 -5.91 23.64 14.80
N PHE A 535 -4.70 23.54 15.35
CA PHE A 535 -3.87 24.69 15.66
C PHE A 535 -3.47 25.44 14.38
N THR A 536 -2.88 24.74 13.41
CA THR A 536 -2.46 25.32 12.13
C THR A 536 -3.62 25.99 11.38
N THR A 537 -4.81 25.38 11.44
CA THR A 537 -6.01 25.89 10.75
C THR A 537 -6.66 27.07 11.46
N THR A 538 -6.68 27.09 12.80
CA THR A 538 -7.50 28.05 13.56
C THR A 538 -6.72 29.10 14.33
N GLY A 539 -5.43 28.88 14.59
CA GLY A 539 -4.59 29.72 15.46
C GLY A 539 -5.02 29.73 16.93
N LYS A 540 -5.96 28.88 17.36
CA LYS A 540 -6.47 28.88 18.75
C LYS A 540 -5.43 28.31 19.72
N ASP A 541 -5.10 29.07 20.75
CA ASP A 541 -4.09 28.69 21.75
C ASP A 541 -4.46 27.41 22.55
N THR A 542 -5.75 27.05 22.64
CA THR A 542 -6.17 25.77 23.26
C THR A 542 -5.56 24.56 22.55
N TYR A 543 -5.50 24.56 21.22
CA TYR A 543 -4.92 23.45 20.47
C TYR A 543 -3.40 23.48 20.54
N ARG A 544 -2.82 24.69 20.52
CA ARG A 544 -1.39 24.91 20.76
C ARG A 544 -0.95 24.35 22.11
N GLN A 545 -1.71 24.59 23.18
CA GLN A 545 -1.41 24.05 24.50
C GLN A 545 -1.52 22.53 24.52
N ALA A 546 -2.59 21.96 23.96
CA ALA A 546 -2.75 20.50 23.88
C ALA A 546 -1.60 19.82 23.12
N LEU A 547 -1.14 20.43 22.02
CA LEU A 547 0.03 20.03 21.24
C LEU A 547 1.31 20.08 22.09
N LEU A 548 1.63 21.24 22.69
CA LEU A 548 2.89 21.47 23.40
C LEU A 548 2.97 20.71 24.73
N GLU A 549 1.84 20.35 25.33
CA GLU A 549 1.77 19.53 26.54
C GLU A 549 1.80 18.03 26.24
N SER A 550 1.69 17.62 24.98
CA SER A 550 1.78 16.21 24.57
C SER A 550 3.18 15.67 24.86
N PRO A 551 3.31 14.45 25.41
CA PRO A 551 4.61 13.80 25.60
C PRO A 551 5.32 13.50 24.27
N LEU A 552 4.59 13.48 23.15
CA LEU A 552 5.14 13.22 21.83
C LEU A 552 5.78 14.47 21.19
N HIS A 553 5.52 15.66 21.75
CA HIS A 553 6.04 16.91 21.17
C HIS A 553 7.56 17.02 21.34
N GLY A 554 8.27 17.12 20.22
CA GLY A 554 9.74 17.18 20.21
C GLY A 554 10.43 15.82 20.23
N ASP A 555 9.69 14.70 20.20
CA ASP A 555 10.24 13.35 20.19
C ASP A 555 10.22 12.75 18.77
N ALA A 556 11.41 12.61 18.18
CA ALA A 556 11.57 12.08 16.83
C ALA A 556 11.26 10.59 16.71
N ASP A 557 11.49 9.79 17.75
CA ASP A 557 11.20 8.36 17.71
C ASP A 557 9.70 8.10 17.92
N ALA A 558 9.02 8.96 18.68
CA ALA A 558 7.58 8.91 18.82
C ALA A 558 6.85 9.35 17.53
N ALA A 559 7.33 10.40 16.85
CA ALA A 559 6.74 10.90 15.61
C ALA A 559 7.08 10.03 14.40
N PHE A 560 8.31 9.53 14.34
CA PHE A 560 8.85 8.74 13.24
C PHE A 560 9.64 7.56 13.85
N PRO A 561 9.03 6.39 14.05
CA PRO A 561 9.72 5.26 14.69
C PRO A 561 10.94 4.79 13.88
N ALA A 562 12.04 4.45 14.56
CA ALA A 562 13.26 3.95 13.89
C ALA A 562 13.06 2.61 13.16
N ASP A 563 12.15 1.78 13.66
CA ASP A 563 11.82 0.46 13.14
C ASP A 563 10.71 0.47 12.07
N GLY A 564 10.25 1.65 11.65
CA GLY A 564 9.10 1.84 10.78
C GLY A 564 9.10 3.20 10.08
N GLY A 565 7.96 3.51 9.48
CA GLY A 565 7.55 4.85 9.11
C GLY A 565 6.23 5.20 9.80
N MET A 566 5.62 6.30 9.37
CA MET A 566 4.23 6.60 9.72
C MET A 566 3.33 5.49 9.16
N TRP A 567 2.23 5.23 9.86
CA TRP A 567 1.22 4.25 9.44
C TRP A 567 -0.13 4.64 10.04
N TRP A 568 -1.19 3.91 9.70
CA TRP A 568 -2.57 4.30 10.01
C TRP A 568 -2.89 4.44 11.50
N GLY A 569 -2.15 3.78 12.40
CA GLY A 569 -2.24 3.93 13.86
C GLY A 569 -0.99 4.55 14.50
N GLY A 570 -0.16 5.23 13.70
CA GLY A 570 1.04 5.93 14.15
C GLY A 570 1.14 7.28 13.43
N THR A 571 0.32 8.22 13.86
CA THR A 571 -0.08 9.43 13.11
C THR A 571 0.57 10.73 13.59
N ALA A 572 1.34 10.70 14.69
CA ALA A 572 1.99 11.89 15.25
C ALA A 572 2.91 12.58 14.23
N GLY A 573 3.57 11.79 13.37
CA GLY A 573 4.40 12.27 12.28
C GLY A 573 3.67 13.21 11.32
N LEU A 574 2.40 12.94 10.98
CA LEU A 574 1.58 13.81 10.12
C LEU A 574 1.46 15.21 10.74
N GLY A 575 1.17 15.27 12.04
CA GLY A 575 1.12 16.54 12.78
C GLY A 575 2.47 17.27 12.82
N VAL A 576 3.58 16.54 12.97
CA VAL A 576 4.93 17.13 12.93
C VAL A 576 5.24 17.72 11.55
N LEU A 577 4.92 17.00 10.48
CA LEU A 577 5.13 17.46 9.11
C LEU A 577 4.33 18.74 8.83
N THR A 578 3.05 18.77 9.17
CA THR A 578 2.20 19.96 9.06
C THR A 578 2.79 21.17 9.80
N LEU A 579 3.21 20.99 11.06
CA LEU A 579 3.78 22.09 11.85
C LEU A 579 5.12 22.58 11.30
N ALA A 580 5.91 21.71 10.67
CA ALA A 580 7.22 22.05 10.12
C ALA A 580 7.12 22.86 8.81
N THR A 581 6.12 22.55 7.97
CA THR A 581 5.99 23.04 6.60
C THR A 581 4.90 24.10 6.43
N VAL A 582 3.74 23.94 7.09
CA VAL A 582 2.58 24.82 6.92
C VAL A 582 2.71 26.03 7.83
N PRO A 583 2.60 27.27 7.31
CA PRO A 583 2.78 28.46 8.12
C PRO A 583 1.78 28.60 9.28
N ASN A 584 2.28 28.64 10.52
CA ASN A 584 1.50 28.65 11.76
C ASN A 584 2.07 29.64 12.80
N ASP A 585 1.42 29.75 13.98
CA ASP A 585 1.75 30.71 15.04
C ASP A 585 2.70 30.15 16.12
N LEU A 586 3.49 29.10 15.83
CA LEU A 586 4.58 28.68 16.73
C LEU A 586 5.62 29.81 16.86
N THR A 587 6.27 29.89 18.03
CA THR A 587 7.43 30.77 18.16
C THR A 587 8.59 30.26 17.30
N THR A 588 9.56 31.13 16.98
CA THR A 588 10.74 30.73 16.21
C THR A 588 11.48 29.53 16.84
N ASP A 589 11.62 29.51 18.16
CA ASP A 589 12.27 28.40 18.88
C ASP A 589 11.44 27.11 18.77
N GLN A 590 10.12 27.20 18.93
CA GLN A 590 9.23 26.03 18.80
C GLN A 590 9.21 25.46 17.38
N LEU A 591 9.19 26.33 16.37
CA LEU A 591 9.28 25.90 14.98
C LEU A 591 10.64 25.25 14.68
N ALA A 592 11.72 25.77 15.25
CA ALA A 592 13.05 25.18 15.12
C ALA A 592 13.10 23.79 15.78
N ASP A 593 12.51 23.61 16.96
CA ASP A 593 12.40 22.33 17.66
C ASP A 593 11.62 21.30 16.81
N VAL A 594 10.45 21.68 16.28
CA VAL A 594 9.64 20.83 15.38
C VAL A 594 10.43 20.43 14.12
N ARG A 595 11.12 21.37 13.48
CA ARG A 595 11.94 21.07 12.29
C ARG A 595 13.12 20.17 12.62
N ALA A 596 13.69 20.28 13.82
CA ALA A 596 14.75 19.40 14.28
C ALA A 596 14.27 17.94 14.44
N VAL A 597 13.00 17.72 14.82
CA VAL A 597 12.39 16.38 14.84
C VAL A 597 12.44 15.75 13.45
N VAL A 598 11.99 16.49 12.42
CA VAL A 598 12.00 16.03 11.02
C VAL A 598 13.43 15.73 10.55
N THR A 599 14.37 16.65 10.75
CA THR A 599 15.76 16.43 10.27
C THR A 599 16.46 15.30 11.01
N THR A 600 16.15 15.08 12.30
CA THR A 600 16.72 13.96 13.07
C THR A 600 16.28 12.61 12.50
N ALA A 601 14.99 12.46 12.18
CA ALA A 601 14.48 11.24 11.54
C ALA A 601 15.02 11.09 10.11
N ALA A 602 15.07 12.18 9.33
CA ALA A 602 15.61 12.17 7.98
C ALA A 602 17.10 11.78 7.93
N ASP A 603 17.92 12.26 8.86
CA ASP A 603 19.33 11.87 8.97
C ASP A 603 19.48 10.35 9.20
N ARG A 604 18.63 9.78 10.06
CA ARG A 604 18.59 8.33 10.28
C ARG A 604 18.21 7.58 9.00
N TYR A 605 17.14 7.97 8.32
CA TYR A 605 16.70 7.27 7.10
C TYR A 605 17.70 7.43 5.95
N LYS A 606 18.33 8.59 5.81
CA LYS A 606 19.43 8.81 4.87
C LYS A 606 20.59 7.86 5.16
N GLN A 607 21.02 7.75 6.42
CA GLN A 607 22.05 6.80 6.83
C GLN A 607 21.65 5.35 6.53
N GLN A 608 20.39 4.97 6.76
CA GLN A 608 19.90 3.64 6.38
C GLN A 608 20.07 3.36 4.88
N THR A 609 19.79 4.33 3.99
CA THR A 609 20.05 4.13 2.54
C THR A 609 21.53 3.92 2.19
N GLU A 610 22.44 4.40 3.02
CA GLU A 610 23.88 4.26 2.82
C GLU A 610 24.40 2.93 3.39
N ASP A 611 23.81 2.46 4.49
CA ASP A 611 24.19 1.22 5.17
C ASP A 611 23.58 -0.05 4.52
N GLN A 612 22.40 0.07 3.90
CA GLN A 612 21.70 -1.05 3.26
C GLN A 612 22.23 -1.33 1.85
N LEU A 613 22.49 -2.60 1.53
CA LEU A 613 23.08 -3.01 0.25
C LEU A 613 22.14 -2.81 -0.96
N TYR A 614 20.84 -2.70 -0.71
CA TYR A 614 19.82 -2.35 -1.70
C TYR A 614 19.38 -0.88 -1.65
N GLY A 615 19.95 -0.06 -0.74
CA GLY A 615 19.71 1.39 -0.70
C GLY A 615 18.35 1.82 -0.12
N VAL A 616 17.66 0.93 0.59
CA VAL A 616 16.31 1.16 1.11
C VAL A 616 16.32 1.99 2.42
N PRO A 617 15.47 3.03 2.58
CA PRO A 617 15.34 3.81 3.82
C PRO A 617 14.46 3.10 4.86
N TYR A 618 14.67 1.81 5.06
CA TYR A 618 13.90 0.98 5.99
C TYR A 618 14.76 -0.18 6.50
N ALA A 619 15.05 -0.17 7.80
CA ALA A 619 15.91 -1.15 8.45
C ALA A 619 15.32 -1.56 9.81
N PRO A 620 14.18 -2.27 9.83
CA PRO A 620 13.50 -2.65 11.06
C PRO A 620 14.37 -3.57 11.91
N THR A 621 14.33 -3.40 13.23
CA THR A 621 15.00 -4.29 14.19
C THR A 621 14.62 -5.75 13.93
N GLY A 622 15.62 -6.63 13.92
CA GLY A 622 15.41 -8.05 13.64
C GLY A 622 15.01 -8.35 12.19
N GLN A 623 15.09 -7.36 11.29
CA GLN A 623 14.65 -7.46 9.89
C GLN A 623 13.16 -7.77 9.78
N ASN A 624 12.37 -7.28 10.74
CA ASN A 624 10.93 -7.54 10.81
C ASN A 624 10.16 -6.72 9.77
N TYR A 625 10.30 -7.06 8.50
CA TYR A 625 9.47 -6.52 7.42
C TYR A 625 8.01 -6.90 7.69
N THR A 626 7.15 -5.90 7.84
CA THR A 626 5.75 -6.08 8.23
C THR A 626 4.82 -6.08 7.02
N TRP A 627 3.54 -6.41 7.25
CA TRP A 627 2.47 -6.14 6.28
C TRP A 627 2.53 -4.66 5.87
N GLY A 628 2.58 -4.39 4.56
CA GLY A 628 2.68 -3.04 4.03
C GLY A 628 4.09 -2.44 4.16
N SER A 629 5.16 -3.26 4.15
CA SER A 629 6.53 -2.76 4.25
C SER A 629 6.89 -1.71 3.20
N ASN A 630 6.29 -1.76 2.01
CA ASN A 630 6.51 -0.74 0.98
C ASN A 630 5.92 0.62 1.36
N SER A 631 4.82 0.64 2.10
CA SER A 631 4.27 1.88 2.68
C SER A 631 5.21 2.44 3.75
N GLN A 632 5.86 1.60 4.57
CA GLN A 632 6.88 2.05 5.52
C GLN A 632 8.05 2.74 4.81
N VAL A 633 8.52 2.16 3.70
CA VAL A 633 9.56 2.76 2.84
C VAL A 633 9.12 4.11 2.31
N LEU A 634 7.91 4.21 1.73
CA LEU A 634 7.39 5.46 1.17
C LEU A 634 7.18 6.53 2.23
N ASN A 635 6.67 6.19 3.41
CA ASN A 635 6.48 7.14 4.50
C ASN A 635 7.81 7.67 5.04
N ASN A 636 8.85 6.85 5.08
CA ASN A 636 10.21 7.34 5.37
C ASN A 636 10.74 8.27 4.26
N MET A 637 10.37 8.02 3.00
CA MET A 637 10.69 8.89 1.88
C MET A 637 9.96 10.25 1.96
N ILE A 638 8.73 10.31 2.48
CA ILE A 638 8.02 11.59 2.75
C ILE A 638 8.81 12.45 3.74
N VAL A 639 9.33 11.84 4.81
CA VAL A 639 10.16 12.55 5.81
C VAL A 639 11.45 13.07 5.18
N LEU A 640 12.12 12.25 4.36
CA LEU A 640 13.32 12.65 3.61
C LEU A 640 13.02 13.79 2.62
N ALA A 641 11.95 13.69 1.85
CA ALA A 641 11.51 14.73 0.92
C ALA A 641 11.22 16.04 1.64
N THR A 642 10.53 15.98 2.78
CA THR A 642 10.23 17.15 3.61
C THR A 642 11.51 17.78 4.15
N ALA A 643 12.47 16.99 4.63
CA ALA A 643 13.77 17.50 5.06
C ALA A 643 14.56 18.14 3.91
N ALA A 644 14.46 17.60 2.70
CA ALA A 644 15.05 18.20 1.50
C ALA A 644 14.43 19.57 1.19
N ASP A 645 13.11 19.71 1.26
CA ASP A 645 12.42 20.98 1.04
C ASP A 645 12.76 22.03 2.12
N LEU A 646 12.88 21.61 3.38
CA LEU A 646 13.19 22.49 4.51
C LEU A 646 14.64 22.99 4.52
N THR A 647 15.59 22.16 4.04
CA THR A 647 17.03 22.42 4.19
C THR A 647 17.74 22.76 2.88
N GLY A 648 17.21 22.30 1.75
CA GLY A 648 17.88 22.32 0.45
C GLY A 648 19.06 21.33 0.35
N GLU A 649 19.25 20.42 1.31
CA GLU A 649 20.35 19.47 1.29
C GLU A 649 20.09 18.34 0.26
N ALA A 650 20.96 18.24 -0.74
CA ALA A 650 20.85 17.24 -1.79
C ALA A 650 20.90 15.78 -1.27
N GLY A 651 21.53 15.54 -0.12
CA GLY A 651 21.64 14.20 0.47
C GLY A 651 20.29 13.57 0.82
N TYR A 652 19.30 14.36 1.23
CA TYR A 652 17.95 13.84 1.50
C TYR A 652 17.22 13.48 0.19
N ARG A 653 17.29 14.34 -0.83
CA ARG A 653 16.76 14.02 -2.17
C ARG A 653 17.41 12.75 -2.72
N ASP A 654 18.72 12.60 -2.57
CA ASP A 654 19.45 11.43 -3.05
C ASP A 654 19.00 10.14 -2.33
N ALA A 655 18.65 10.22 -1.04
CA ALA A 655 18.05 9.11 -0.30
C ALA A 655 16.64 8.75 -0.80
N VAL A 656 15.81 9.75 -1.17
CA VAL A 656 14.51 9.50 -1.83
C VAL A 656 14.71 8.74 -3.15
N LEU A 657 15.68 9.16 -3.98
CA LEU A 657 15.96 8.48 -5.26
C LEU A 657 16.41 7.03 -5.07
N ARG A 658 17.20 6.73 -4.03
CA ARG A 658 17.56 5.33 -3.70
C ARG A 658 16.38 4.51 -3.20
N GLY A 659 15.47 5.12 -2.45
CA GLY A 659 14.20 4.48 -2.06
C GLY A 659 13.35 4.11 -3.29
N ALA A 660 13.30 5.00 -4.30
CA ALA A 660 12.65 4.71 -5.57
C ALA A 660 13.32 3.54 -6.30
N ASP A 661 14.66 3.46 -6.31
CA ASP A 661 15.38 2.32 -6.89
C ASP A 661 14.89 0.99 -6.30
N TYR A 662 14.72 0.92 -4.97
CA TYR A 662 14.22 -0.27 -4.29
C TYR A 662 12.80 -0.65 -4.75
N LEU A 663 11.88 0.32 -4.83
CA LEU A 663 10.49 0.09 -5.24
C LEU A 663 10.36 -0.36 -6.70
N PHE A 664 11.30 0.04 -7.56
CA PHE A 664 11.31 -0.24 -8.99
C PHE A 664 12.27 -1.36 -9.41
N GLY A 665 12.67 -2.24 -8.49
CA GLY A 665 13.37 -3.48 -8.84
C GLY A 665 14.81 -3.61 -8.34
N ARG A 666 15.40 -2.58 -7.72
CA ARG A 666 16.67 -2.72 -7.00
C ARG A 666 16.43 -3.30 -5.60
N ASN A 667 15.89 -4.50 -5.57
CA ASN A 667 15.62 -5.28 -4.37
C ASN A 667 15.98 -6.75 -4.59
N PRO A 668 16.01 -7.58 -3.53
CA PRO A 668 16.41 -8.98 -3.64
C PRO A 668 15.63 -9.81 -4.67
N LEU A 669 14.36 -9.47 -4.88
CA LEU A 669 13.45 -10.18 -5.78
C LEU A 669 13.51 -9.67 -7.23
N ASN A 670 14.21 -8.56 -7.50
CA ASN A 670 14.17 -7.86 -8.79
C ASN A 670 12.74 -7.53 -9.23
N GLN A 671 11.91 -7.15 -8.26
CA GLN A 671 10.50 -6.92 -8.44
C GLN A 671 10.22 -5.43 -8.43
N SER A 672 9.57 -4.87 -9.45
CA SER A 672 8.88 -3.61 -9.22
C SER A 672 7.56 -3.87 -8.51
N TYR A 673 7.34 -3.21 -7.38
CA TYR A 673 6.12 -3.34 -6.61
C TYR A 673 4.98 -2.45 -7.11
N VAL A 674 5.23 -1.63 -8.14
CA VAL A 674 4.25 -0.70 -8.71
C VAL A 674 3.82 -1.20 -10.09
N THR A 675 2.54 -1.50 -10.25
CA THR A 675 2.02 -2.04 -11.50
C THR A 675 2.21 -1.06 -12.65
N GLY A 676 2.60 -1.55 -13.84
CA GLY A 676 2.88 -0.74 -15.03
C GLY A 676 4.28 -0.10 -15.10
N TYR A 677 5.11 -0.22 -14.06
CA TYR A 677 6.42 0.45 -13.97
C TYR A 677 7.57 -0.56 -13.82
N GLY A 678 8.50 -0.56 -14.77
CA GLY A 678 9.62 -1.51 -14.83
C GLY A 678 9.30 -2.74 -15.67
N GLU A 679 10.28 -3.62 -15.88
CA GLU A 679 10.14 -4.79 -16.77
C GLU A 679 9.53 -6.00 -16.05
N ARG A 680 9.67 -6.05 -14.72
CA ARG A 680 9.13 -7.10 -13.84
C ARG A 680 8.29 -6.47 -12.73
N PHE A 681 7.18 -5.85 -13.13
CA PHE A 681 6.23 -5.27 -12.19
C PHE A 681 5.18 -6.28 -11.71
N SER A 682 4.58 -6.01 -10.54
CA SER A 682 3.54 -6.86 -9.95
C SER A 682 2.29 -6.90 -10.82
N GLN A 683 1.85 -8.10 -11.17
CA GLN A 683 0.73 -8.35 -12.09
C GLN A 683 -0.54 -8.81 -11.37
N ASN A 684 -0.43 -9.40 -10.18
CA ASN A 684 -1.51 -10.16 -9.55
C ASN A 684 -1.77 -9.70 -8.13
N GLN A 685 -1.94 -8.39 -7.92
CA GLN A 685 -2.23 -7.86 -6.58
C GLN A 685 -3.58 -8.39 -6.06
N HIS A 686 -3.68 -8.65 -4.76
CA HIS A 686 -4.90 -9.12 -4.11
C HIS A 686 -5.95 -8.01 -4.15
N HIS A 687 -6.91 -8.13 -5.08
CA HIS A 687 -8.00 -7.19 -5.24
C HIS A 687 -9.23 -7.88 -5.85
N ARG A 688 -10.43 -7.59 -5.33
CA ARG A 688 -11.68 -8.27 -5.72
C ARG A 688 -12.07 -8.11 -7.19
N PHE A 689 -11.85 -6.93 -7.77
CA PHE A 689 -12.14 -6.65 -9.17
C PHE A 689 -10.95 -6.89 -10.12
N TRP A 690 -9.75 -6.39 -9.81
CA TRP A 690 -8.52 -6.59 -10.58
C TRP A 690 -7.91 -8.01 -10.42
N ALA A 691 -8.72 -9.02 -10.74
CA ALA A 691 -8.46 -10.41 -10.42
C ALA A 691 -8.22 -11.28 -11.67
N HIS A 692 -7.48 -10.78 -12.66
CA HIS A 692 -7.20 -11.50 -13.91
C HIS A 692 -6.63 -12.93 -13.69
N GLN A 693 -5.82 -13.14 -12.65
CA GLN A 693 -5.29 -14.46 -12.29
C GLN A 693 -6.41 -15.46 -11.92
N SER A 694 -7.48 -15.00 -11.27
CA SER A 694 -8.64 -15.82 -10.92
C SER A 694 -9.64 -15.94 -12.07
N ASP A 695 -9.86 -14.85 -12.81
CA ASP A 695 -10.75 -14.79 -13.97
C ASP A 695 -10.14 -13.94 -15.09
N PRO A 696 -9.69 -14.56 -16.21
CA PRO A 696 -9.08 -13.84 -17.34
C PRO A 696 -10.00 -12.82 -18.04
N ALA A 697 -11.29 -12.77 -17.70
CA ALA A 697 -12.21 -11.73 -18.18
C ALA A 697 -12.12 -10.42 -17.38
N LEU A 698 -11.48 -10.45 -16.21
CA LEU A 698 -11.25 -9.28 -15.35
C LEU A 698 -9.85 -8.69 -15.62
N PRO A 699 -9.66 -7.38 -15.39
CA PRO A 699 -8.38 -6.75 -15.68
C PRO A 699 -7.30 -7.13 -14.66
N HIS A 700 -6.04 -6.92 -15.05
CA HIS A 700 -4.93 -6.80 -14.10
C HIS A 700 -5.10 -5.51 -13.28
N PRO A 701 -4.36 -5.32 -12.18
CA PRO A 701 -4.31 -4.02 -11.51
C PRO A 701 -3.86 -2.91 -12.48
N PRO A 702 -4.40 -1.68 -12.35
CA PRO A 702 -4.05 -0.57 -13.23
C PRO A 702 -2.62 -0.10 -12.97
N ALA A 703 -2.03 0.61 -13.94
CA ALA A 703 -0.74 1.25 -13.73
C ALA A 703 -0.80 2.20 -12.52
N GLY A 704 0.26 2.19 -11.70
CA GLY A 704 0.37 3.03 -10.50
C GLY A 704 -0.23 2.45 -9.22
N SER A 705 -0.75 1.22 -9.20
CA SER A 705 -1.14 0.53 -7.96
C SER A 705 0.07 -0.09 -7.24
N LEU A 706 0.13 0.04 -5.92
CA LEU A 706 1.26 -0.42 -5.10
C LEU A 706 0.92 -1.71 -4.33
N ALA A 707 1.78 -2.72 -4.48
CA ALA A 707 1.73 -3.92 -3.65
C ALA A 707 2.25 -3.63 -2.23
N GLY A 708 1.63 -4.25 -1.22
CA GLY A 708 2.03 -4.11 0.20
C GLY A 708 3.52 -4.42 0.46
N GLY A 709 4.07 -5.42 -0.22
CA GLY A 709 5.50 -5.75 -0.20
C GLY A 709 5.87 -6.90 0.74
N PRO A 710 7.17 -7.16 0.92
CA PRO A 710 7.64 -8.27 1.73
C PRO A 710 7.13 -8.23 3.18
N ASN A 711 6.66 -9.35 3.68
CA ASN A 711 6.14 -9.48 5.04
C ASN A 711 6.61 -10.79 5.67
N LEU A 712 7.50 -10.69 6.66
CA LEU A 712 8.12 -11.82 7.34
C LEU A 712 7.11 -12.68 8.11
N THR A 713 5.99 -12.10 8.55
CA THR A 713 4.94 -12.82 9.29
C THR A 713 3.84 -13.39 8.39
N ALA A 714 3.86 -13.12 7.09
CA ALA A 714 2.86 -13.60 6.14
C ALA A 714 2.64 -15.13 6.18
N PRO A 715 3.67 -16.00 6.36
CA PRO A 715 3.44 -17.43 6.49
C PRO A 715 2.60 -17.86 7.70
N THR A 716 2.38 -16.95 8.65
CA THR A 716 1.66 -17.17 9.91
C THR A 716 0.49 -16.22 10.12
N SER A 717 0.16 -15.37 9.13
CA SER A 717 -0.89 -14.36 9.22
C SER A 717 -2.30 -14.91 8.95
N GLY A 718 -2.39 -16.19 8.57
CA GLY A 718 -3.63 -16.82 8.07
C GLY A 718 -3.76 -16.80 6.54
N ASP A 719 -2.84 -16.13 5.84
CA ASP A 719 -2.78 -16.13 4.37
C ASP A 719 -2.39 -17.53 3.86
N PRO A 720 -3.28 -18.26 3.19
CA PRO A 720 -3.01 -19.64 2.79
C PRO A 720 -1.88 -19.75 1.75
N GLU A 721 -1.78 -18.77 0.84
CA GLU A 721 -0.76 -18.77 -0.21
C GLU A 721 0.62 -18.48 0.39
N ALA A 722 0.71 -17.49 1.27
CA ALA A 722 1.95 -17.18 1.97
C ALA A 722 2.37 -18.29 2.94
N ALA A 723 1.43 -18.91 3.67
CA ALA A 723 1.71 -20.04 4.56
C ALA A 723 2.34 -21.23 3.81
N THR A 724 1.87 -21.46 2.58
CA THR A 724 2.35 -22.55 1.73
C THR A 724 3.68 -22.21 1.06
N LYS A 725 3.79 -21.04 0.43
CA LYS A 725 4.91 -20.71 -0.47
C LYS A 725 6.03 -19.89 0.20
N LEU A 726 5.79 -19.22 1.31
CA LEU A 726 6.77 -18.33 1.94
C LEU A 726 7.35 -18.88 3.25
N LYS A 727 7.09 -20.14 3.60
CA LYS A 727 7.65 -20.72 4.82
C LYS A 727 9.19 -20.68 4.82
N GLY A 728 9.76 -19.98 5.79
CA GLY A 728 11.22 -19.88 5.95
C GLY A 728 11.91 -18.94 4.95
N CYS A 729 11.15 -18.09 4.24
CA CYS A 729 11.68 -17.00 3.41
C CYS A 729 12.60 -16.04 4.22
N ALA A 730 13.50 -15.36 3.53
CA ALA A 730 14.27 -14.25 4.13
C ALA A 730 13.39 -13.00 4.11
N ALA A 731 13.55 -12.06 5.06
CA ALA A 731 12.63 -10.94 5.25
C ALA A 731 12.26 -10.18 3.96
N ALA A 732 13.26 -9.75 3.18
CA ALA A 732 13.04 -9.01 1.94
C ALA A 732 12.72 -9.91 0.72
N MET A 733 12.69 -11.23 0.93
CA MET A 733 12.28 -12.26 -0.04
C MET A 733 10.86 -12.79 0.26
N CYS A 734 10.23 -12.38 1.37
CA CYS A 734 8.92 -12.85 1.82
C CYS A 734 7.77 -12.14 1.08
N TYR A 735 7.74 -12.24 -0.24
CA TYR A 735 6.71 -11.63 -1.09
C TYR A 735 6.32 -12.58 -2.23
N LEU A 736 5.06 -12.50 -2.65
CA LEU A 736 4.49 -13.34 -3.69
C LEU A 736 3.63 -12.49 -4.63
N ASP A 737 3.94 -12.45 -5.93
CA ASP A 737 3.06 -11.78 -6.91
C ASP A 737 1.89 -12.69 -7.32
N ASP A 738 1.00 -12.92 -6.36
CA ASP A 738 -0.15 -13.84 -6.45
C ASP A 738 -1.36 -13.20 -5.77
N ASN A 739 -2.52 -13.24 -6.43
CA ASN A 739 -3.71 -12.57 -5.95
C ASN A 739 -4.38 -13.30 -4.78
N GLY A 740 -3.97 -14.52 -4.47
CA GLY A 740 -4.32 -15.19 -3.22
C GLY A 740 -3.49 -14.71 -2.01
N SER A 741 -2.35 -14.02 -2.22
CA SER A 741 -1.49 -13.56 -1.13
C SER A 741 -1.82 -12.15 -0.65
N TYR A 742 -2.89 -12.01 0.12
CA TYR A 742 -3.27 -10.72 0.71
C TYR A 742 -2.21 -10.15 1.67
N ALA A 743 -1.47 -11.00 2.38
CA ALA A 743 -0.52 -10.54 3.41
C ALA A 743 0.78 -9.96 2.84
N THR A 744 1.03 -10.13 1.54
CA THR A 744 2.23 -9.59 0.86
C THR A 744 1.90 -8.75 -0.38
N ASN A 745 0.76 -9.00 -1.03
CA ASN A 745 0.48 -8.47 -2.37
C ASN A 745 -0.89 -7.81 -2.51
N GLU A 746 -1.56 -7.46 -1.42
CA GLU A 746 -2.73 -6.59 -1.49
C GLU A 746 -2.37 -5.18 -2.00
N VAL A 747 -3.39 -4.36 -2.24
CA VAL A 747 -3.30 -2.90 -2.47
C VAL A 747 -4.05 -2.16 -1.36
N ALA A 748 -3.69 -0.91 -1.08
CA ALA A 748 -4.47 -0.10 -0.13
C ALA A 748 -4.35 1.41 -0.39
N ILE A 749 -5.38 2.17 -0.03
CA ILE A 749 -5.40 3.64 -0.14
C ILE A 749 -4.24 4.29 0.63
N ASN A 750 -3.88 3.78 1.81
CA ASN A 750 -2.76 4.28 2.61
C ASN A 750 -1.38 3.83 2.11
N TRP A 751 -1.32 2.98 1.08
CA TRP A 751 -0.08 2.60 0.40
C TRP A 751 0.08 3.39 -0.89
N ASN A 752 -1.03 3.62 -1.60
CA ASN A 752 -1.06 4.44 -2.80
C ASN A 752 -0.96 5.95 -2.51
N ALA A 753 -1.44 6.44 -1.36
CA ALA A 753 -1.33 7.85 -0.98
C ALA A 753 0.13 8.33 -0.83
N PRO A 754 1.00 7.62 -0.10
CA PRO A 754 2.40 8.04 -0.02
C PRO A 754 3.16 7.76 -1.31
N LEU A 755 2.71 6.80 -2.15
CA LEU A 755 3.23 6.65 -3.52
C LEU A 755 2.92 7.89 -4.36
N ALA A 756 1.70 8.43 -4.31
CA ALA A 756 1.33 9.63 -5.05
C ALA A 756 2.15 10.86 -4.62
N PHE A 757 2.38 11.03 -3.31
CA PHE A 757 3.26 12.08 -2.79
C PHE A 757 4.69 11.93 -3.34
N VAL A 758 5.27 10.74 -3.20
CA VAL A 758 6.65 10.47 -3.63
C VAL A 758 6.79 10.59 -5.14
N ALA A 759 5.80 10.11 -5.92
CA ALA A 759 5.78 10.26 -7.37
C ALA A 759 5.79 11.73 -7.78
N SER A 760 4.98 12.57 -7.11
CA SER A 760 5.01 14.02 -7.34
C SER A 760 6.38 14.63 -7.00
N TYR A 761 6.99 14.23 -5.88
CA TYR A 761 8.31 14.72 -5.49
C TYR A 761 9.42 14.28 -6.47
N LEU A 762 9.39 13.04 -6.94
CA LEU A 762 10.37 12.49 -7.88
C LEU A 762 10.29 13.19 -9.24
N ASP A 763 9.08 13.51 -9.69
CA ASP A 763 8.85 14.29 -10.91
C ASP A 763 9.43 15.71 -10.79
N ASP A 764 9.15 16.40 -9.69
CA ASP A 764 9.75 17.71 -9.38
C ASP A 764 11.29 17.65 -9.35
N ALA A 765 11.87 16.54 -8.87
CA ALA A 765 13.30 16.32 -8.81
C ALA A 765 13.95 16.02 -10.18
N GLY A 766 13.15 15.62 -11.19
CA GLY A 766 13.57 15.17 -12.51
C GLY A 766 14.27 16.21 -13.39
N ASP A 767 14.21 17.49 -13.03
CA ASP A 767 14.25 18.59 -14.01
C ASP A 767 13.11 18.44 -15.04
N GLY A 768 11.91 17.97 -14.64
CA GLY A 768 10.68 17.82 -15.47
C GLY A 768 10.16 19.10 -16.16
N ALA A 769 10.96 20.16 -16.20
CA ALA A 769 10.79 21.30 -17.06
C ALA A 769 12.12 21.55 -17.78
N GLY A 770 12.05 21.75 -19.10
CA GLY A 770 13.17 22.20 -19.91
C GLY A 770 13.70 23.59 -19.50
N PRO A 771 13.99 24.51 -20.42
CA PRO A 771 14.56 25.83 -20.10
C PRO A 771 13.69 26.78 -19.22
N ASP A 772 12.66 26.27 -18.53
CA ASP A 772 11.48 26.97 -18.04
C ASP A 772 11.33 26.95 -16.50
N ARG A 773 12.29 27.56 -15.79
CA ARG A 773 11.90 28.48 -14.69
C ARG A 773 11.31 29.73 -15.34
N ALA A 774 10.17 29.58 -16.01
CA ALA A 774 9.63 30.53 -16.99
C ALA A 774 9.09 31.82 -16.37
N CYS A 775 9.34 32.06 -15.08
CA CYS A 775 9.11 33.35 -14.47
C CYS A 775 10.17 33.76 -13.45
N ARG A 776 10.33 35.08 -13.36
CA ARG A 776 11.03 35.77 -12.27
C ARG A 776 10.05 36.72 -11.61
N VAL A 777 10.01 36.72 -10.28
CA VAL A 777 9.14 37.62 -9.50
C VAL A 777 9.98 38.50 -8.59
N THR A 778 9.76 39.81 -8.67
CA THR A 778 10.27 40.78 -7.70
C THR A 778 9.12 41.24 -6.82
N TYR A 779 9.24 41.06 -5.51
CA TYR A 779 8.27 41.50 -4.51
C TYR A 779 8.89 42.63 -3.69
N SER A 780 8.31 43.84 -3.74
CA SER A 780 8.87 45.02 -3.08
C SER A 780 7.86 45.65 -2.14
N SER A 781 8.05 45.44 -0.84
CA SER A 781 7.17 45.96 0.22
C SER A 781 7.73 47.22 0.87
N HIS A 782 6.88 48.24 1.00
CA HIS A 782 7.17 49.51 1.67
C HIS A 782 6.26 49.67 2.91
N PRO A 783 6.72 49.23 4.10
CA PRO A 783 5.91 49.28 5.31
C PRO A 783 5.78 50.69 5.91
N TRP A 784 4.64 50.96 6.56
CA TRP A 784 4.38 52.07 7.48
C TRP A 784 3.73 51.55 8.77
N SER A 785 3.35 52.46 9.67
CA SER A 785 2.96 52.15 11.05
C SER A 785 1.85 51.11 11.26
N THR A 786 0.98 50.88 10.27
CA THR A 786 -0.17 49.95 10.38
C THR A 786 -0.39 49.10 9.13
N GLY A 787 0.51 49.19 8.16
CA GLY A 787 0.34 48.51 6.87
C GLY A 787 1.57 48.61 5.97
N SER A 788 1.45 48.11 4.75
CA SER A 788 2.50 48.17 3.73
C SER A 788 1.90 48.35 2.33
N THR A 789 2.64 49.01 1.45
CA THR A 789 2.35 49.09 0.00
C THR A 789 3.32 48.14 -0.67
N THR A 790 2.79 47.14 -1.35
CA THR A 790 3.58 46.14 -2.08
C THR A 790 3.41 46.35 -3.57
N THR A 791 4.52 46.34 -4.30
CA THR A 791 4.55 46.18 -5.75
C THR A 791 5.12 44.80 -6.09
N VAL A 792 4.45 44.09 -6.98
CA VAL A 792 4.87 42.78 -7.51
C VAL A 792 5.11 42.91 -9.01
N THR A 793 6.32 42.55 -9.45
CA THR A 793 6.70 42.47 -10.86
C THR A 793 6.87 41.01 -11.24
N VAL A 794 6.08 40.54 -12.20
CA VAL A 794 6.21 39.18 -12.76
C VAL A 794 6.79 39.29 -14.16
N ARG A 795 7.91 38.63 -14.42
CA ARG A 795 8.54 38.56 -15.74
C ARG A 795 8.47 37.15 -16.28
N ASN A 796 7.99 36.98 -17.52
CA ASN A 796 8.09 35.70 -18.22
C ASN A 796 9.53 35.52 -18.74
N THR A 797 10.25 34.55 -18.21
CA THR A 797 11.62 34.18 -18.60
C THR A 797 11.67 32.97 -19.54
N GLY A 798 10.52 32.36 -19.83
CA GLY A 798 10.39 31.26 -20.76
C GLY A 798 10.30 31.69 -22.22
N THR A 799 9.97 30.71 -23.06
CA THR A 799 9.96 30.88 -24.52
C THR A 799 8.56 31.02 -25.15
N GLU A 800 7.50 30.70 -24.39
CA GLU A 800 6.10 30.77 -24.82
C GLU A 800 5.30 31.83 -24.04
N PRO A 801 4.24 32.43 -24.61
CA PRO A 801 3.38 33.39 -23.90
C PRO A 801 2.50 32.70 -22.85
N VAL A 802 2.34 33.34 -21.69
CA VAL A 802 1.44 32.87 -20.62
C VAL A 802 0.11 33.62 -20.71
N THR A 803 -1.01 32.93 -20.97
CA THR A 803 -2.34 33.55 -21.07
C THR A 803 -3.49 32.58 -20.75
N PRO A 804 -4.41 32.95 -19.83
CA PRO A 804 -4.24 34.01 -18.83
C PRO A 804 -3.07 33.72 -17.90
N TRP A 805 -2.45 34.76 -17.33
CA TRP A 805 -1.56 34.59 -16.21
C TRP A 805 -2.32 34.69 -14.87
N SER A 806 -1.93 33.84 -13.93
CA SER A 806 -2.38 33.77 -12.55
C SER A 806 -1.16 33.59 -11.65
N LEU A 807 -0.99 34.47 -10.66
CA LEU A 807 0.10 34.43 -9.70
C LEU A 807 -0.43 34.06 -8.32
N THR A 808 0.15 33.05 -7.66
CA THR A 808 -0.27 32.59 -6.33
C THR A 808 0.91 32.59 -5.35
N TRP A 809 0.66 33.03 -4.10
CA TRP A 809 1.65 32.99 -3.01
C TRP A 809 0.98 33.02 -1.63
N LEU A 810 1.73 32.69 -0.58
CA LEU A 810 1.31 32.80 0.82
C LEU A 810 1.85 34.10 1.46
N LEU A 811 0.99 34.81 2.19
CA LEU A 811 1.38 35.93 3.05
C LEU A 811 2.11 35.41 4.29
N PRO A 812 3.16 36.12 4.77
CA PRO A 812 3.99 35.68 5.90
C PRO A 812 3.31 35.76 7.28
N GLY A 813 2.08 36.28 7.38
CA GLY A 813 1.31 36.34 8.62
C GLY A 813 -0.19 36.61 8.37
N ASP A 814 -0.87 37.22 9.35
CA ASP A 814 -2.32 37.52 9.31
C ASP A 814 -2.68 38.79 8.51
N GLN A 815 -1.76 39.25 7.65
CA GLN A 815 -1.90 40.45 6.82
C GLN A 815 -3.18 40.37 5.99
N ARG A 816 -3.91 41.48 5.89
CA ARG A 816 -5.13 41.59 5.08
C ARG A 816 -4.95 42.58 3.95
N LEU A 817 -5.17 42.13 2.72
CA LEU A 817 -5.14 42.97 1.53
C LEU A 817 -6.21 44.07 1.63
N SER A 818 -5.85 45.25 1.14
CA SER A 818 -6.73 46.38 0.93
C SER A 818 -6.22 47.17 -0.28
N HIS A 819 -7.09 47.84 -1.04
CA HIS A 819 -6.70 48.69 -2.16
C HIS A 819 -5.71 48.03 -3.14
N THR A 820 -6.22 47.29 -4.11
CA THR A 820 -5.44 46.57 -5.13
C THR A 820 -5.47 47.35 -6.45
N TRP A 821 -4.45 47.20 -7.30
CA TRP A 821 -4.42 47.83 -8.63
C TRP A 821 -3.66 46.98 -9.65
N SER A 822 -3.97 47.19 -10.94
CA SER A 822 -3.33 46.56 -12.11
C SER A 822 -3.44 45.03 -12.23
N ALA A 823 -4.12 44.37 -11.28
CA ALA A 823 -4.52 42.96 -11.32
C ALA A 823 -5.77 42.76 -10.45
N GLU A 824 -6.52 41.67 -10.68
CA GLU A 824 -7.59 41.24 -9.78
C GLU A 824 -7.01 40.32 -8.71
N LEU A 825 -7.08 40.74 -7.44
CA LEU A 825 -6.48 40.04 -6.31
C LEU A 825 -7.57 39.52 -5.37
N ALA A 826 -7.49 38.24 -5.05
CA ALA A 826 -8.29 37.58 -4.03
C ALA A 826 -7.38 37.08 -2.89
N GLN A 827 -7.86 37.15 -1.65
CA GLN A 827 -7.16 36.61 -0.49
C GLN A 827 -8.08 35.69 0.31
N HIS A 828 -7.61 34.46 0.56
CA HIS A 828 -8.26 33.47 1.41
C HIS A 828 -7.28 32.96 2.46
N GLY A 829 -7.58 33.18 3.73
CA GLY A 829 -6.60 32.96 4.80
C GLY A 829 -5.32 33.76 4.53
N ARG A 830 -4.22 33.05 4.28
CA ARG A 830 -2.91 33.62 3.92
C ARG A 830 -2.63 33.56 2.42
N THR A 831 -3.36 32.77 1.66
CA THR A 831 -3.17 32.60 0.22
C THR A 831 -3.69 33.81 -0.54
N VAL A 832 -2.88 34.31 -1.46
CA VAL A 832 -3.26 35.39 -2.38
C VAL A 832 -3.12 34.89 -3.81
N THR A 833 -4.16 35.15 -4.61
CA THR A 833 -4.17 34.90 -6.05
C THR A 833 -4.36 36.21 -6.79
N ALA A 834 -3.45 36.54 -7.71
CA ALA A 834 -3.52 37.70 -8.59
C ALA A 834 -3.71 37.24 -10.04
N THR A 835 -4.75 37.74 -10.72
CA THR A 835 -5.03 37.40 -12.13
C THR A 835 -4.94 38.60 -13.04
N GLY A 836 -4.53 38.34 -14.29
CA GLY A 836 -4.46 39.35 -15.34
C GLY A 836 -5.83 39.91 -15.74
N LEU A 837 -5.94 41.22 -15.80
CA LEU A 837 -7.09 41.95 -16.34
C LEU A 837 -7.14 41.82 -17.87
N SER A 838 -8.28 42.16 -18.48
CA SER A 838 -8.50 42.02 -19.93
C SER A 838 -7.43 42.66 -20.82
N TRP A 839 -6.73 43.70 -20.36
CA TRP A 839 -5.69 44.42 -21.11
C TRP A 839 -4.25 43.94 -20.85
N ASN A 840 -4.00 43.18 -19.77
CA ASN A 840 -2.69 42.58 -19.47
C ASN A 840 -2.77 41.05 -19.30
N ARG A 841 -3.85 40.40 -19.76
CA ARG A 841 -4.10 38.95 -19.59
C ARG A 841 -3.01 38.05 -20.16
N THR A 842 -2.27 38.52 -21.18
CA THR A 842 -1.18 37.77 -21.83
C THR A 842 0.18 38.33 -21.44
N LEU A 843 1.05 37.48 -20.92
CA LEU A 843 2.45 37.79 -20.59
C LEU A 843 3.38 37.12 -21.62
N ALA A 844 3.81 37.89 -22.63
CA ALA A 844 4.70 37.40 -23.69
C ALA A 844 6.11 37.05 -23.19
N PRO A 845 6.87 36.19 -23.91
CA PRO A 845 8.27 35.88 -23.58
C PRO A 845 9.12 37.14 -23.36
N GLY A 846 9.83 37.20 -22.24
CA GLY A 846 10.69 38.32 -21.85
C GLY A 846 9.96 39.55 -21.30
N ALA A 847 8.63 39.63 -21.40
CA ALA A 847 7.82 40.74 -20.91
C ALA A 847 7.57 40.67 -19.40
N SER A 848 7.17 41.79 -18.82
CA SER A 848 6.79 41.90 -17.41
C SER A 848 5.41 42.52 -17.23
N VAL A 849 4.75 42.15 -16.13
CA VAL A 849 3.56 42.83 -15.60
C VAL A 849 3.84 43.29 -14.17
N ASP A 850 3.38 44.51 -13.86
CA ASP A 850 3.47 45.11 -12.53
C ASP A 850 2.06 45.29 -11.95
N PHE A 851 1.87 44.85 -10.72
CA PHE A 851 0.67 45.11 -9.95
C PHE A 851 1.01 45.42 -8.49
N GLY A 852 0.03 45.84 -7.71
CA GLY A 852 0.29 46.09 -6.29
C GLY A 852 -0.96 46.16 -5.44
N PHE A 853 -0.71 46.25 -4.14
CA PHE A 853 -1.75 46.27 -3.11
C PHE A 853 -1.24 46.96 -1.84
N ASN A 854 -2.18 47.40 -1.00
CA ASN A 854 -1.88 47.68 0.40
C ASN A 854 -2.25 46.48 1.27
N SER A 855 -1.59 46.30 2.41
CA SER A 855 -1.97 45.28 3.39
C SER A 855 -1.85 45.80 4.82
N SER A 856 -2.63 45.25 5.75
CA SER A 856 -2.39 45.45 7.19
C SER A 856 -1.09 44.75 7.61
N LEU A 857 -0.39 45.31 8.59
CA LEU A 857 0.88 44.77 9.07
C LEU A 857 0.87 44.69 10.60
N SER A 858 1.11 43.50 11.14
CA SER A 858 1.16 43.15 12.58
C SER A 858 2.57 42.68 12.98
N GLY A 859 3.64 43.23 12.38
CA GLY A 859 5.02 42.80 12.60
C GLY A 859 5.99 43.37 11.57
N PRO A 860 7.24 42.89 11.50
CA PRO A 860 8.15 43.23 10.40
C PRO A 860 7.55 42.79 9.06
N ALA A 861 7.77 43.57 7.99
CA ALA A 861 7.48 43.10 6.65
C ALA A 861 8.48 42.00 6.28
N ALA A 862 7.98 40.79 6.07
CA ALA A 862 8.75 39.68 5.49
C ALA A 862 8.36 39.52 4.02
N ASP A 863 9.30 39.03 3.20
CA ASP A 863 9.02 38.64 1.84
C ASP A 863 8.08 37.41 1.85
N PRO A 864 7.20 37.25 0.84
CA PRO A 864 6.41 36.04 0.70
C PRO A 864 7.36 34.84 0.50
N GLY A 865 6.87 33.65 0.85
CA GLY A 865 7.55 32.40 0.47
C GLY A 865 7.46 32.15 -1.03
N THR A 866 7.26 30.90 -1.42
CA THR A 866 7.13 30.50 -2.82
C THR A 866 6.08 31.32 -3.57
N VAL A 867 6.44 31.85 -4.74
CA VAL A 867 5.52 32.54 -5.67
C VAL A 867 5.43 31.74 -6.96
N LYS A 868 4.21 31.49 -7.42
CA LYS A 868 3.95 30.64 -8.59
C LYS A 868 3.17 31.34 -9.69
N LEU A 869 3.57 31.13 -10.95
CA LEU A 869 2.85 31.56 -12.15
C LEU A 869 2.18 30.36 -12.81
N ASN A 870 0.85 30.34 -12.86
CA ASN A 870 0.04 29.22 -13.36
C ASN A 870 0.47 27.86 -12.77
N GLY A 871 0.73 27.86 -11.47
CA GLY A 871 1.15 26.67 -10.72
C GLY A 871 2.63 26.32 -10.81
N ARG A 872 3.43 27.08 -11.57
CA ARG A 872 4.88 26.86 -11.69
C ARG A 872 5.71 27.80 -10.83
N ALA A 873 6.70 27.30 -10.12
CA ALA A 873 7.52 28.12 -9.22
C ALA A 873 8.35 29.18 -9.97
N CYS A 874 8.27 30.43 -9.50
CA CYS A 874 9.06 31.53 -10.05
C CYS A 874 10.37 31.72 -9.27
N THR A 875 11.42 32.14 -9.98
CA THR A 875 12.66 32.57 -9.32
C THR A 875 12.48 33.91 -8.62
N ALA A 876 13.04 34.05 -7.41
CA ALA A 876 13.15 35.33 -6.74
C ALA A 876 14.01 36.31 -7.56
N GLY A 877 13.51 37.54 -7.65
CA GLY A 877 13.91 38.58 -8.59
C GLY A 877 15.11 39.40 -8.20
#